data_AF-A0A2N8KH62-F1
#
_entry.id   AF-A0A2N8KH62-F1
#
_cell.length_a   1.000
_cell.length_b   1.000
_cell.length_c   1.000
_cell.angle_alpha   90.00
_cell.angle_beta   90.00
_cell.angle_gamma   90.00
#
_symmetry.space_group_name_H-M   'P 1'
#
loop_
_entity.id
_entity.type
_entity.pdbx_description
1 polymer ?
#
loop_
_entity_poly.entity_id
_entity_poly.type
_entity_poly.pdbx_seq_one_letter_code
_entity_poly.pdbx_strand_id
1 'polypeptide(L)'
;MPTTLLRFILYQTECSTQGCARMAFWDAGTTTRPSIGMDVLTARFSSGLDSSRLLDLRAGDARLSPSCPIPLMSRTSRFTRPLLAASIAALPLSGHALDIVPIKNKNGQTAFEARFFGPGDGPFAVFDEGPGEYSTFTLSPEQKRKIVSGLELWAEIVTLRPGHVPPVLHIGTYDEANAGAMSPDAPVAGRDTLTTRLLAAMARDGGPEPNGHANIAVGRLDFDELEHVPSQLPRDPSRLDFSGVMFHELGHALGIHSGVQDDLEGSPTPRFGERLNQWSEHLRDDNGNPARAGQAIMCSQCDHPYSADAFDVRKDQGYFSGRHVDDVLAGAMPGLPVRMLSAGVLDEDYMSHIELRNSLMSHQDYRNYTNFMEAELAAMQDMGLQLDRRNFFGFSIYGDGLTLDNRNPYAARNAAGTAYVPGAYNTATLGLGLHIYGERNRVTQSADLLSAGDGGAGIRVDGSANTLAIAPGVRVHGNGWNGRGIMFSYGRDQVLIQRGDVQALGRDGIALAFDFGNNSMGSASEYRGSYIRETEDGPLPLLPELEGPLARRVDISGSVAGRRAAIYMSDNALVGEINVLRGASIQGDIVSLYGRVDEQGRQRLTSLNFGRQADAQGRALDAPDAGFTFRYDGNIQGIRNLRVGLAGGQTSLNGEHRLYSLDIAPGATLSGNSRYTMNDAGAFRNRGTLSPGNSFGSIAIAGNYVQESTGRLVLETNASGGRDTLTVSGLASVAGELHVALQPDWYADGWTVRSAELFQPARQEGDFDVLVASIASPTLLVDTRDDAGSPQGYAWSVMRGSDAYSQFARSGNGAALGRALGQASSGQQLPLRDLYRSLDFSRMDGADVATALEQLGPGAYGALTADAIQRDHRVGALLGTRGLFTALPATRPSGWQAFVQPYGYHATQDRREGLASHRTSETGVLVGLERNTRQDWTYGLNLSISELDSTSRSPHNGKGSSTAFQLGVHTRYQAAQDPRLHFAAYARAGAEQGRMKRGVGFSDYQASHDSDWNGASFNAGLATAYAWPLNRAVSVGPVLGLDYVHAYRPGVDESGPAASRLNLSSLKADSLQSSLGLMARSDWQLKNARRLQGYMAVTWEHEWLSRYATQQARFAASPGIAFGQRIAVGAPDAMGLRAGLDFAPQPNVAVRASVATRLFSPGQQDVGADVSVSWAF
;
A
#
# COMPACT_ATOMS: atom_id res chain seq x y z
N MET A 1 -80.41 10.89 -12.66
CA MET A 1 -80.01 12.00 -13.54
C MET A 1 -79.85 13.24 -12.67
N PRO A 2 -78.99 14.21 -13.04
CA PRO A 2 -77.64 14.08 -13.59
C PRO A 2 -76.65 14.94 -12.77
N THR A 3 -75.43 15.21 -13.27
CA THR A 3 -74.56 16.38 -12.90
C THR A 3 -74.05 16.48 -11.43
N THR A 4 -72.97 17.20 -11.06
CA THR A 4 -71.79 17.74 -11.76
C THR A 4 -70.65 18.00 -10.74
N LEU A 5 -69.42 18.20 -11.23
CA LEU A 5 -68.20 18.63 -10.52
C LEU A 5 -68.42 19.69 -9.41
N LEU A 6 -67.61 19.67 -8.33
CA LEU A 6 -66.47 20.59 -8.06
C LEU A 6 -65.90 20.36 -6.64
N ARG A 7 -64.66 20.82 -6.42
CA ARG A 7 -63.98 20.95 -5.10
C ARG A 7 -64.78 21.85 -4.13
N PHE A 8 -64.52 21.77 -2.81
CA PHE A 8 -63.75 22.79 -2.05
C PHE A 8 -63.62 22.46 -0.53
N ILE A 9 -62.40 22.68 0.03
CA ILE A 9 -62.09 23.26 1.38
C ILE A 9 -62.63 22.62 2.70
N LEU A 10 -61.93 22.66 3.86
CA LEU A 10 -60.48 22.71 4.24
C LEU A 10 -60.36 22.66 5.79
N TYR A 11 -59.12 22.66 6.33
CA TYR A 11 -58.71 23.05 7.71
C TYR A 11 -59.10 22.09 8.86
N GLN A 12 -58.11 21.48 9.54
CA GLN A 12 -57.51 21.87 10.86
C GLN A 12 -58.33 21.35 12.06
N THR A 13 -57.78 20.93 13.21
CA THR A 13 -56.39 20.69 13.70
C THR A 13 -56.45 19.63 14.84
N GLU A 14 -55.43 19.25 15.64
CA GLU A 14 -54.07 19.79 15.88
C GLU A 14 -52.99 18.71 16.17
N CYS A 15 -51.86 19.13 16.73
CA CYS A 15 -50.63 18.40 16.98
C CYS A 15 -50.60 17.65 18.33
N SER A 16 -49.76 16.59 18.42
CA SER A 16 -48.58 16.65 19.31
C SER A 16 -47.48 15.67 18.88
N THR A 17 -46.41 16.26 18.34
CA THR A 17 -44.97 16.00 18.61
C THR A 17 -44.42 14.57 18.65
N GLN A 18 -43.53 14.13 17.75
CA GLN A 18 -42.19 14.66 17.36
C GLN A 18 -41.03 14.26 18.32
N GLY A 19 -39.80 14.06 17.82
CA GLY A 19 -39.30 14.49 16.51
C GLY A 19 -38.33 13.57 15.76
N CYS A 20 -38.42 13.66 14.43
CA CYS A 20 -37.36 13.37 13.47
C CYS A 20 -37.09 14.64 12.64
N ALA A 21 -35.83 14.90 12.30
CA ALA A 21 -35.36 16.04 11.51
C ALA A 21 -33.98 15.67 10.89
N ARG A 22 -33.54 16.18 9.73
CA ARG A 22 -34.14 17.16 8.81
C ARG A 22 -33.62 17.01 7.36
N MET A 23 -34.17 17.85 6.47
CA MET A 23 -33.91 18.12 5.03
C MET A 23 -32.44 17.99 4.53
N ALA A 24 -32.10 17.66 3.27
CA ALA A 24 -32.71 17.81 1.92
C ALA A 24 -32.42 19.16 1.18
N PHE A 25 -32.88 19.30 -0.09
CA PHE A 25 -32.67 20.37 -1.12
C PHE A 25 -31.45 20.17 -2.07
N TRP A 26 -31.48 20.44 -3.40
CA TRP A 26 -32.54 20.66 -4.45
C TRP A 26 -31.86 20.73 -5.86
N ASP A 27 -32.47 20.78 -7.07
CA ASP A 27 -33.86 20.61 -7.58
C ASP A 27 -33.87 20.24 -9.11
N ALA A 28 -35.07 20.12 -9.72
CA ALA A 28 -35.55 20.39 -11.10
C ALA A 28 -34.63 20.37 -12.38
N GLY A 29 -35.13 19.99 -13.57
CA GLY A 29 -36.46 19.43 -13.89
C GLY A 29 -36.88 19.35 -15.38
N THR A 30 -37.82 18.41 -15.65
CA THR A 30 -38.92 18.43 -16.66
C THR A 30 -38.71 18.47 -18.20
N THR A 31 -38.83 17.29 -18.82
CA THR A 31 -39.73 16.91 -19.96
C THR A 31 -39.75 17.64 -21.33
N THR A 32 -39.63 16.87 -22.44
CA THR A 32 -40.74 16.62 -23.43
C THR A 32 -40.39 15.56 -24.50
N ARG A 33 -41.43 15.05 -25.21
CA ARG A 33 -41.48 14.19 -26.44
C ARG A 33 -42.50 14.89 -27.39
N PRO A 34 -42.61 14.63 -28.74
CA PRO A 34 -42.47 13.32 -29.44
C PRO A 34 -41.82 13.40 -30.89
N SER A 35 -41.21 12.36 -31.47
CA SER A 35 -41.70 11.25 -32.34
C SER A 35 -41.75 11.46 -33.89
N ILE A 36 -41.53 10.35 -34.63
CA ILE A 36 -41.84 10.04 -36.06
C ILE A 36 -40.77 10.41 -37.11
N GLY A 37 -40.46 9.45 -38.00
CA GLY A 37 -39.58 9.60 -39.17
C GLY A 37 -38.96 8.29 -39.70
N MET A 38 -39.74 7.46 -40.39
CA MET A 38 -39.25 6.34 -41.24
C MET A 38 -39.03 6.89 -42.69
N ASP A 39 -38.38 6.26 -43.68
CA ASP A 39 -38.23 4.85 -44.11
C ASP A 39 -36.85 4.63 -44.80
N VAL A 40 -36.15 3.50 -44.63
CA VAL A 40 -36.22 2.23 -45.42
C VAL A 40 -35.97 2.38 -46.94
N LEU A 41 -34.83 1.85 -47.45
CA LEU A 41 -34.79 0.82 -48.51
C LEU A 41 -33.37 0.25 -48.79
N THR A 42 -33.35 -0.92 -49.45
CA THR A 42 -32.21 -1.77 -49.88
C THR A 42 -31.20 -1.07 -50.84
N ALA A 43 -29.96 -1.53 -51.07
CA ALA A 43 -29.60 -2.88 -51.57
C ALA A 43 -28.08 -3.21 -51.55
N ARG A 44 -27.71 -4.39 -52.06
CA ARG A 44 -26.33 -4.90 -52.24
C ARG A 44 -25.59 -4.20 -53.39
N PHE A 45 -24.26 -4.15 -53.33
CA PHE A 45 -23.37 -4.81 -54.31
C PHE A 45 -21.92 -4.95 -53.78
N SER A 46 -21.03 -5.56 -54.58
CA SER A 46 -19.71 -6.09 -54.20
C SER A 46 -18.55 -5.41 -54.95
N SER A 47 -17.31 -5.80 -54.61
CA SER A 47 -16.00 -5.35 -55.16
C SER A 47 -15.57 -3.93 -54.74
N GLY A 48 -14.27 -3.61 -54.67
CA GLY A 48 -13.08 -4.46 -54.82
C GLY A 48 -11.82 -3.64 -55.19
N LEU A 49 -10.63 -4.25 -55.03
CA LEU A 49 -9.31 -3.79 -55.49
C LEU A 49 -8.76 -2.47 -54.90
N ASP A 50 -8.01 -2.63 -53.80
CA ASP A 50 -6.56 -2.35 -53.75
C ASP A 50 -5.91 -1.56 -54.91
N SER A 51 -5.20 -0.46 -54.59
CA SER A 51 -3.86 -0.20 -55.15
C SER A 51 -3.06 0.94 -54.46
N SER A 52 -1.84 0.58 -54.09
CA SER A 52 -0.61 1.37 -53.81
C SER A 52 -0.50 2.88 -54.12
N ARG A 53 0.21 3.60 -53.22
CA ARG A 53 1.34 4.57 -53.40
C ARG A 53 1.40 5.36 -54.74
N LEU A 54 1.65 6.68 -54.73
CA LEU A 54 2.99 7.30 -54.49
C LEU A 54 2.92 8.84 -54.24
N LEU A 55 4.08 9.43 -53.90
CA LEU A 55 4.51 10.85 -53.79
C LEU A 55 3.81 11.88 -54.76
N ASP A 56 3.72 13.22 -54.56
CA ASP A 56 4.64 14.21 -53.96
C ASP A 56 4.06 15.67 -53.90
N LEU A 57 4.73 16.56 -53.12
CA LEU A 57 4.98 18.01 -53.30
C LEU A 57 3.89 19.11 -53.54
N ARG A 58 3.88 20.08 -52.58
CA ARG A 58 3.86 21.57 -52.71
C ARG A 58 2.59 22.40 -53.04
N ALA A 59 2.08 23.02 -51.96
CA ALA A 59 2.08 24.48 -51.67
C ALA A 59 1.20 25.49 -52.47
N GLY A 60 0.64 26.45 -51.72
CA GLY A 60 -0.05 27.67 -52.19
C GLY A 60 -1.58 27.65 -52.01
N ASP A 61 -2.27 28.75 -51.68
CA ASP A 61 -1.76 30.04 -51.16
C ASP A 61 -2.85 30.87 -50.41
N ALA A 62 -2.39 31.88 -49.67
CA ALA A 62 -3.03 32.94 -48.88
C ALA A 62 -4.54 33.30 -49.01
N ARG A 63 -5.14 33.62 -47.84
CA ARG A 63 -5.81 34.90 -47.41
C ARG A 63 -6.68 34.63 -46.14
N LEU A 64 -7.02 35.57 -45.24
CA LEU A 64 -6.72 37.01 -45.05
C LEU A 64 -6.83 37.39 -43.54
N SER A 65 -6.65 38.67 -43.19
CA SER A 65 -6.86 39.30 -41.86
C SER A 65 -7.85 40.49 -41.98
N PRO A 66 -8.33 41.17 -40.91
CA PRO A 66 -7.54 42.06 -40.01
C PRO A 66 -8.01 41.98 -38.51
N SER A 67 -7.61 42.77 -37.50
CA SER A 67 -6.65 43.90 -37.26
C SER A 67 -6.32 43.91 -35.74
N CYS A 68 -5.06 44.04 -35.25
CA CYS A 68 -4.24 45.27 -35.01
C CYS A 68 -4.78 46.23 -33.90
N PRO A 69 -3.97 47.05 -33.17
CA PRO A 69 -2.49 47.30 -33.24
C PRO A 69 -1.73 47.37 -31.84
N ILE A 70 -0.45 46.93 -31.65
CA ILE A 70 0.89 47.64 -31.73
C ILE A 70 1.29 48.48 -30.47
N PRO A 71 2.59 48.72 -30.08
CA PRO A 71 3.94 48.21 -30.46
C PRO A 71 4.63 47.47 -29.26
N LEU A 72 5.92 47.48 -28.84
CA LEU A 72 7.36 47.78 -29.24
C LEU A 72 8.19 46.69 -28.46
N MET A 73 9.32 46.05 -28.84
CA MET A 73 10.66 46.40 -29.40
C MET A 73 11.73 46.91 -28.41
N SER A 74 13.03 46.53 -28.48
CA SER A 74 13.74 45.37 -29.10
C SER A 74 15.25 45.36 -28.75
N ARG A 75 15.94 44.19 -28.82
CA ARG A 75 17.43 44.05 -28.80
C ARG A 75 18.04 44.07 -30.21
N THR A 76 19.31 44.49 -30.35
CA THR A 76 20.31 43.91 -31.31
C THR A 76 21.76 44.32 -30.93
N SER A 77 22.79 43.86 -31.66
CA SER A 77 24.18 43.82 -31.16
C SER A 77 25.30 43.92 -32.22
N ARG A 78 26.51 44.32 -31.77
CA ARG A 78 27.86 44.22 -32.41
C ARG A 78 28.16 45.14 -33.62
N PHE A 79 29.35 45.77 -33.61
CA PHE A 79 30.37 45.61 -34.67
C PHE A 79 31.78 46.16 -34.28
N THR A 80 32.84 45.45 -34.72
CA THR A 80 34.26 45.85 -34.94
C THR A 80 35.17 46.47 -33.85
N ARG A 81 36.42 45.96 -33.80
CA ARG A 81 37.67 46.63 -33.34
C ARG A 81 38.30 47.45 -34.49
N PRO A 82 39.31 48.29 -34.21
CA PRO A 82 40.65 48.00 -34.76
C PRO A 82 41.78 48.00 -33.70
N LEU A 83 43.03 47.82 -34.13
CA LEU A 83 44.23 47.71 -33.28
C LEU A 83 44.93 49.07 -33.05
N LEU A 84 45.69 49.15 -31.97
CA LEU A 84 47.04 49.75 -31.97
C LEU A 84 47.97 48.90 -31.09
N ALA A 85 49.29 48.97 -31.28
CA ALA A 85 50.24 48.07 -30.63
C ALA A 85 51.51 48.77 -30.12
N ALA A 86 52.00 48.28 -28.97
CA ALA A 86 53.37 48.29 -28.43
C ALA A 86 54.23 49.57 -28.48
N SER A 87 54.71 49.99 -27.29
CA SER A 87 56.15 50.23 -27.05
C SER A 87 56.50 50.27 -25.55
N ILE A 88 57.12 49.18 -25.10
CA ILE A 88 58.26 49.09 -24.15
C ILE A 88 58.36 50.13 -23.01
N ALA A 89 58.23 49.63 -21.78
CA ALA A 89 59.15 49.95 -20.69
C ALA A 89 59.26 48.71 -19.79
N ALA A 90 60.46 48.16 -19.60
CA ALA A 90 60.69 46.97 -18.79
C ALA A 90 61.43 47.33 -17.50
N LEU A 91 60.89 46.87 -16.36
CA LEU A 91 61.60 46.79 -15.09
C LEU A 91 61.33 45.40 -14.51
N PRO A 92 62.37 44.63 -14.11
CA PRO A 92 62.20 43.35 -13.46
C PRO A 92 61.84 43.57 -11.99
N LEU A 93 60.56 43.82 -11.72
CA LEU A 93 60.00 43.45 -10.43
C LEU A 93 59.85 41.92 -10.42
N SER A 94 60.61 41.27 -9.55
CA SER A 94 60.48 39.84 -9.26
C SER A 94 59.14 39.59 -8.56
N GLY A 95 58.07 39.50 -9.35
CA GLY A 95 56.78 39.04 -8.86
C GLY A 95 56.88 37.56 -8.52
N HIS A 96 57.21 37.26 -7.26
CA HIS A 96 57.06 35.93 -6.67
C HIS A 96 55.64 35.43 -6.94
N ALA A 97 55.49 34.17 -7.32
CA ALA A 97 54.27 33.63 -7.93
C ALA A 97 53.25 33.17 -6.88
N LEU A 98 53.10 34.00 -5.83
CA LEU A 98 52.29 33.76 -4.65
C LEU A 98 50.86 33.37 -5.04
N ASP A 99 50.45 32.18 -4.63
CA ASP A 99 49.13 31.63 -4.88
C ASP A 99 48.18 32.12 -3.79
N ILE A 100 47.40 33.16 -4.12
CA ILE A 100 46.53 33.88 -3.18
C ILE A 100 45.10 33.36 -3.29
N VAL A 101 44.62 32.71 -2.24
CA VAL A 101 43.29 32.08 -2.16
C VAL A 101 42.42 32.84 -1.15
N PRO A 102 41.34 33.51 -1.57
CA PRO A 102 40.41 34.15 -0.66
C PRO A 102 39.50 33.10 -0.01
N ILE A 103 39.71 32.84 1.28
CA ILE A 103 38.94 31.88 2.10
C ILE A 103 37.59 32.50 2.43
N LYS A 104 36.48 31.81 2.11
CA LYS A 104 35.13 32.39 2.17
C LYS A 104 34.22 31.67 3.13
N ASN A 105 33.35 32.44 3.77
CA ASN A 105 32.19 31.93 4.48
C ASN A 105 31.05 31.57 3.51
N LYS A 106 30.00 30.90 4.00
CA LYS A 106 28.84 30.48 3.19
C LYS A 106 28.00 31.61 2.60
N ASN A 107 28.17 32.85 3.05
CA ASN A 107 27.57 34.02 2.43
C ASN A 107 28.41 34.57 1.25
N GLY A 108 29.50 33.89 0.90
CA GLY A 108 30.45 34.31 -0.15
C GLY A 108 31.41 35.42 0.28
N GLN A 109 31.41 35.81 1.56
CA GLN A 109 32.27 36.85 2.10
C GLN A 109 33.65 36.27 2.43
N THR A 110 34.73 36.93 1.99
CA THR A 110 36.09 36.54 2.36
C THR A 110 36.29 36.81 3.86
N ALA A 111 36.66 35.77 4.62
CA ALA A 111 37.05 35.90 6.02
C ALA A 111 38.55 36.12 6.16
N PHE A 112 39.36 35.36 5.41
CA PHE A 112 40.83 35.37 5.42
C PHE A 112 41.39 35.42 3.99
N GLU A 113 42.58 35.98 3.80
CA GLU A 113 43.36 35.85 2.58
C GLU A 113 44.52 34.87 2.83
N ALA A 114 44.42 33.65 2.30
CA ALA A 114 45.51 32.67 2.39
C ALA A 114 46.53 32.90 1.26
N ARG A 115 47.82 32.95 1.59
CA ARG A 115 48.92 33.06 0.62
C ARG A 115 49.84 31.86 0.76
N PHE A 116 49.87 31.01 -0.26
CA PHE A 116 50.76 29.85 -0.30
C PHE A 116 52.11 30.23 -0.92
N PHE A 117 53.19 29.98 -0.18
CA PHE A 117 54.57 30.21 -0.60
C PHE A 117 55.18 28.90 -1.10
N GLY A 118 55.70 28.88 -2.32
CA GLY A 118 56.53 27.78 -2.83
C GLY A 118 58.03 28.03 -2.61
N PRO A 119 58.89 27.03 -2.87
CA PRO A 119 60.34 27.19 -2.82
C PRO A 119 60.82 28.30 -3.77
N GLY A 120 61.27 29.42 -3.20
CA GLY A 120 61.72 30.61 -3.92
C GLY A 120 60.73 31.80 -3.95
N ASP A 121 59.54 31.70 -3.34
CA ASP A 121 58.57 32.80 -3.27
C ASP A 121 58.86 33.86 -2.18
N GLY A 122 60.02 33.76 -1.51
CA GLY A 122 60.39 34.58 -0.37
C GLY A 122 60.14 33.88 0.98
N PRO A 123 60.41 34.54 2.11
CA PRO A 123 60.08 33.99 3.41
C PRO A 123 58.58 34.11 3.68
N PHE A 124 57.97 33.07 4.25
CA PHE A 124 56.55 33.09 4.62
C PHE A 124 56.33 33.64 6.04
N ALA A 125 57.22 33.29 6.98
CA ALA A 125 57.30 33.91 8.31
C ALA A 125 58.53 34.80 8.42
N VAL A 126 58.39 35.96 9.08
CA VAL A 126 59.49 36.89 9.38
C VAL A 126 59.30 37.41 10.80
N PHE A 127 60.22 37.02 11.68
CA PHE A 127 60.25 37.42 13.09
C PHE A 127 61.13 38.66 13.29
N ASP A 128 60.88 39.41 14.37
CA ASP A 128 61.53 40.71 14.60
C ASP A 128 63.05 40.59 14.88
N GLU A 129 63.52 39.43 15.37
CA GLU A 129 64.95 39.11 15.52
C GLU A 129 65.27 37.68 15.00
N GLY A 130 65.43 37.51 13.68
CA GLY A 130 65.88 36.23 13.10
C GLY A 130 65.97 36.22 11.56
N PRO A 131 66.50 35.14 10.95
CA PRO A 131 66.27 34.86 9.54
C PRO A 131 64.79 34.50 9.32
N GLY A 132 64.21 34.91 8.19
CA GLY A 132 62.85 34.49 7.83
C GLY A 132 62.80 33.01 7.42
N GLU A 133 61.65 32.37 7.61
CA GLU A 133 61.42 30.97 7.24
C GLU A 133 61.00 30.85 5.77
N TYR A 134 61.56 29.89 5.04
CA TYR A 134 61.33 29.70 3.61
C TYR A 134 60.74 28.31 3.33
N SER A 135 59.73 28.24 2.46
CA SER A 135 59.11 26.97 2.04
C SER A 135 60.11 26.02 1.40
N THR A 136 60.28 24.82 1.98
CA THR A 136 61.25 23.83 1.47
C THR A 136 60.68 22.92 0.38
N PHE A 137 59.34 22.73 0.31
CA PHE A 137 58.68 21.95 -0.75
C PHE A 137 57.33 22.52 -1.20
N THR A 138 56.86 22.12 -2.39
CA THR A 138 55.58 22.57 -2.94
C THR A 138 54.43 21.64 -2.55
N LEU A 139 53.39 22.18 -1.90
CA LEU A 139 52.16 21.45 -1.57
C LEU A 139 51.41 20.98 -2.83
N SER A 140 50.87 19.76 -2.81
CA SER A 140 50.05 19.20 -3.88
C SER A 140 48.70 19.93 -4.03
N PRO A 141 48.00 19.81 -5.17
CA PRO A 141 46.66 20.39 -5.34
C PRO A 141 45.61 19.85 -4.35
N GLU A 142 45.71 18.59 -3.89
CA GLU A 142 44.82 18.06 -2.85
C GLU A 142 45.22 18.57 -1.47
N GLN A 143 46.52 18.63 -1.18
CA GLN A 143 47.03 19.21 0.06
C GLN A 143 46.57 20.67 0.22
N LYS A 144 46.65 21.49 -0.84
CA LYS A 144 46.07 22.84 -0.84
C LYS A 144 44.56 22.86 -0.63
N ARG A 145 43.79 21.93 -1.22
CA ARG A 145 42.34 21.81 -0.95
C ARG A 145 42.06 21.48 0.52
N LYS A 146 42.76 20.51 1.10
CA LYS A 146 42.63 20.12 2.52
C LYS A 146 42.85 21.28 3.48
N ILE A 147 43.90 22.07 3.25
CA ILE A 147 44.21 23.29 3.99
C ILE A 147 43.06 24.28 3.84
N VAL A 148 42.67 24.62 2.61
CA VAL A 148 41.55 25.55 2.34
C VAL A 148 40.27 25.12 3.04
N SER A 149 39.90 23.84 3.04
CA SER A 149 38.68 23.35 3.72
C SER A 149 38.74 23.51 5.25
N GLY A 150 39.90 23.38 5.88
CA GLY A 150 40.07 23.68 7.31
C GLY A 150 39.91 25.18 7.61
N LEU A 151 40.49 26.04 6.77
CA LEU A 151 40.36 27.49 6.86
C LEU A 151 38.91 27.97 6.58
N GLU A 152 38.20 27.33 5.65
CA GLU A 152 36.80 27.63 5.31
C GLU A 152 35.84 27.25 6.46
N LEU A 153 36.12 26.20 7.23
CA LEU A 153 35.35 25.87 8.43
C LEU A 153 35.48 26.96 9.50
N TRP A 154 36.69 27.49 9.73
CA TRP A 154 36.88 28.68 10.58
C TRP A 154 36.18 29.92 10.01
N ALA A 155 36.26 30.15 8.69
CA ALA A 155 35.59 31.26 8.02
C ALA A 155 34.06 31.22 8.17
N GLU A 156 33.48 30.02 8.28
CA GLU A 156 32.06 29.82 8.55
C GLU A 156 31.69 30.14 10.01
N ILE A 157 32.56 29.79 10.97
CA ILE A 157 32.35 30.02 12.41
C ILE A 157 32.40 31.52 12.77
N VAL A 158 33.33 32.27 12.19
CA VAL A 158 33.58 33.68 12.56
C VAL A 158 32.55 34.66 11.99
N THR A 159 32.01 35.52 12.85
CA THR A 159 31.01 36.54 12.48
C THR A 159 31.68 37.83 12.00
N LEU A 160 31.76 37.98 10.68
CA LEU A 160 32.41 39.11 10.02
C LEU A 160 31.62 40.43 10.22
N ARG A 161 32.26 41.43 10.84
CA ARG A 161 31.63 42.74 11.14
C ARG A 161 31.46 43.60 9.85
N PRO A 162 30.41 44.43 9.69
CA PRO A 162 30.13 45.15 8.41
C PRO A 162 31.25 46.10 7.93
N GLY A 163 32.02 45.71 6.91
CA GLY A 163 33.30 46.36 6.55
C GLY A 163 34.53 45.68 7.14
N HIS A 164 34.49 44.35 7.24
CA HIS A 164 35.63 43.48 7.54
C HIS A 164 36.73 43.65 6.48
N VAL A 165 37.98 43.69 6.91
CA VAL A 165 39.16 43.56 6.04
C VAL A 165 39.75 42.18 6.33
N PRO A 166 39.84 41.26 5.37
CA PRO A 166 40.37 39.92 5.60
C PRO A 166 41.83 39.99 6.09
N PRO A 167 42.17 39.48 7.29
CA PRO A 167 43.55 39.29 7.65
C PRO A 167 44.21 38.25 6.74
N VAL A 168 45.51 38.43 6.57
CA VAL A 168 46.37 37.62 5.71
C VAL A 168 46.97 36.47 6.51
N LEU A 169 46.82 35.25 6.00
CA LEU A 169 47.46 34.04 6.50
C LEU A 169 48.57 33.63 5.52
N HIS A 170 49.81 33.60 5.96
CA HIS A 170 50.92 33.05 5.18
C HIS A 170 51.05 31.56 5.43
N ILE A 171 51.26 30.77 4.37
CA ILE A 171 51.28 29.30 4.45
C ILE A 171 52.53 28.79 3.73
N GLY A 172 53.44 28.16 4.49
CA GLY A 172 54.72 27.64 4.02
C GLY A 172 54.96 26.18 4.42
N THR A 173 56.17 25.69 4.12
CA THR A 173 56.53 24.27 4.29
C THR A 173 57.95 24.08 4.83
N TYR A 174 58.16 23.00 5.61
CA TYR A 174 59.45 22.70 6.23
C TYR A 174 59.70 21.18 6.32
N ASP A 175 60.95 20.76 6.51
CA ASP A 175 61.34 19.35 6.34
C ASP A 175 61.11 18.43 7.56
N GLU A 176 60.55 18.97 8.65
CA GLU A 176 60.30 18.24 9.90
C GLU A 176 58.93 17.55 9.91
N ALA A 177 58.76 16.50 10.72
CA ALA A 177 57.52 15.74 10.82
C ALA A 177 56.53 16.39 11.82
N ASN A 178 56.16 17.65 11.58
CA ASN A 178 55.22 18.40 12.43
C ASN A 178 54.32 19.35 11.60
N ALA A 179 53.36 20.01 12.25
CA ALA A 179 52.64 21.18 11.75
C ALA A 179 52.61 22.25 12.85
N GLY A 180 52.36 23.51 12.49
CA GLY A 180 52.28 24.59 13.45
C GLY A 180 51.63 25.83 12.86
N ALA A 181 50.93 26.63 13.66
CA ALA A 181 50.62 28.01 13.29
C ALA A 181 50.76 29.01 14.44
N MET A 182 51.31 30.16 14.10
CA MET A 182 51.65 31.23 15.03
C MET A 182 51.11 32.56 14.53
N SER A 183 50.63 33.40 15.43
CA SER A 183 50.29 34.79 15.16
C SER A 183 50.94 35.66 16.24
N PRO A 184 51.85 36.59 15.89
CA PRO A 184 52.58 37.39 16.88
C PRO A 184 51.63 38.22 17.75
N ASP A 185 52.06 38.53 18.98
CA ASP A 185 51.26 39.34 19.90
C ASP A 185 51.07 40.80 19.42
N ALA A 186 49.97 41.38 19.90
CA ALA A 186 49.55 42.77 19.78
C ALA A 186 48.88 43.24 21.10
N PRO A 187 48.99 44.52 21.48
CA PRO A 187 48.35 45.04 22.68
C PRO A 187 46.85 45.23 22.49
N VAL A 188 46.03 44.78 23.44
CA VAL A 188 44.58 45.01 23.42
C VAL A 188 44.27 46.46 23.79
N ALA A 189 43.50 47.17 22.95
CA ALA A 189 43.19 48.59 23.15
C ALA A 189 42.45 48.84 24.48
N GLY A 190 43.12 49.50 25.43
CA GLY A 190 42.55 49.88 26.72
C GLY A 190 42.52 48.79 27.79
N ARG A 191 43.24 47.67 27.58
CA ARG A 191 43.50 46.63 28.60
C ARG A 191 45.01 46.41 28.74
N ASP A 192 45.45 45.90 29.89
CA ASP A 192 46.84 45.48 30.10
C ASP A 192 47.03 44.00 29.71
N THR A 193 46.57 43.68 28.49
CA THR A 193 46.43 42.32 27.96
C THR A 193 47.02 42.26 26.55
N LEU A 194 47.62 41.13 26.19
CA LEU A 194 48.05 40.80 24.83
C LEU A 194 47.03 39.93 24.09
N THR A 195 46.96 40.06 22.77
CA THR A 195 46.13 39.27 21.86
C THR A 195 46.91 39.00 20.59
N THR A 196 46.59 37.94 19.83
CA THR A 196 47.31 37.70 18.58
C THR A 196 46.94 38.75 17.52
N ARG A 197 47.88 39.10 16.62
CA ARG A 197 47.62 40.04 15.51
C ARG A 197 46.45 39.57 14.63
N LEU A 198 46.23 38.27 14.51
CA LEU A 198 45.07 37.70 13.83
C LEU A 198 43.77 37.98 14.58
N LEU A 199 43.70 37.70 15.89
CA LEU A 199 42.50 37.96 16.70
C LEU A 199 42.20 39.48 16.77
N ALA A 200 43.23 40.32 16.90
CA ALA A 200 43.11 41.78 16.80
C ALA A 200 42.54 42.25 15.46
N ALA A 201 43.00 41.69 14.33
CA ALA A 201 42.45 42.02 13.01
C ALA A 201 40.99 41.60 12.86
N MET A 202 40.62 40.41 13.37
CA MET A 202 39.21 39.97 13.44
C MET A 202 38.36 40.88 14.37
N ALA A 203 38.97 41.52 15.36
CA ALA A 203 38.35 42.53 16.23
C ALA A 203 38.32 43.96 15.62
N ARG A 204 39.05 44.22 14.52
CA ARG A 204 39.34 45.53 13.89
C ARG A 204 40.39 46.42 14.55
N ASP A 205 41.15 45.90 15.50
CA ASP A 205 42.26 46.62 16.12
C ASP A 205 43.58 46.40 15.37
N GLY A 206 43.63 45.43 14.44
CA GLY A 206 44.75 45.20 13.51
C GLY A 206 44.73 46.10 12.26
N GLY A 207 45.91 46.62 11.89
CA GLY A 207 46.14 47.36 10.65
C GLY A 207 46.63 46.46 9.50
N PRO A 208 47.10 47.03 8.37
CA PRO A 208 47.70 46.26 7.30
C PRO A 208 49.11 45.76 7.69
N GLU A 209 49.22 44.50 8.12
CA GLU A 209 50.50 43.86 8.46
C GLU A 209 51.28 43.43 7.19
N PRO A 210 52.51 43.96 6.96
CA PRO A 210 53.32 43.58 5.79
C PRO A 210 53.77 42.11 5.79
N ASN A 211 54.02 41.55 6.97
CA ASN A 211 54.52 40.20 7.18
C ASN A 211 53.41 39.15 7.34
N GLY A 212 52.15 39.52 7.08
CA GLY A 212 50.98 38.69 7.39
C GLY A 212 50.50 38.87 8.84
N HIS A 213 49.30 38.36 9.14
CA HIS A 213 48.72 38.42 10.49
C HIS A 213 48.96 37.11 11.27
N ALA A 214 49.10 36.00 10.55
CA ALA A 214 49.51 34.71 11.10
C ALA A 214 50.26 33.90 10.02
N ASN A 215 51.11 32.98 10.48
CA ASN A 215 51.90 32.08 9.66
C ASN A 215 51.51 30.63 9.99
N ILE A 216 51.37 29.78 8.98
CA ILE A 216 51.11 28.34 9.09
C ILE A 216 52.27 27.60 8.43
N ALA A 217 52.97 26.77 9.18
CA ALA A 217 54.06 25.92 8.71
C ALA A 217 53.56 24.47 8.57
N VAL A 218 53.67 23.90 7.36
CA VAL A 218 53.22 22.53 7.06
C VAL A 218 54.43 21.64 6.80
N GLY A 219 54.69 20.70 7.71
CA GLY A 219 55.80 19.76 7.60
C GLY A 219 55.45 18.45 6.88
N ARG A 220 56.17 17.39 7.23
CA ARG A 220 56.18 16.07 6.59
C ARG A 220 55.41 14.98 7.36
N LEU A 221 54.37 15.36 8.11
CA LEU A 221 53.42 14.40 8.68
C LEU A 221 52.73 13.58 7.57
N ASP A 222 52.36 12.31 7.84
CA ASP A 222 51.67 11.45 6.87
C ASP A 222 50.18 11.81 6.78
N PHE A 223 49.91 12.89 6.07
CA PHE A 223 48.58 13.48 5.86
C PHE A 223 47.72 12.68 4.87
N ASP A 224 46.42 12.62 5.15
CA ASP A 224 45.46 11.90 4.31
C ASP A 224 45.26 12.55 2.93
N GLU A 225 45.14 11.70 1.90
CA GLU A 225 44.92 12.09 0.50
C GLU A 225 43.48 11.84 0.02
N LEU A 226 42.54 11.58 0.95
CA LEU A 226 41.14 11.33 0.59
C LEU A 226 40.45 12.63 0.18
N GLU A 227 39.58 12.58 -0.85
CA GLU A 227 38.68 13.69 -1.20
C GLU A 227 37.99 14.23 0.06
N HIS A 228 38.15 15.54 0.33
CA HIS A 228 37.54 16.17 1.50
C HIS A 228 36.01 16.05 1.45
N VAL A 229 35.46 15.36 2.45
CA VAL A 229 34.01 15.28 2.70
C VAL A 229 33.81 15.62 4.18
N PRO A 230 33.07 16.70 4.51
CA PRO A 230 32.84 17.09 5.89
C PRO A 230 32.26 15.95 6.72
N SER A 231 32.78 15.78 7.93
CA SER A 231 32.47 14.67 8.82
C SER A 231 32.64 15.12 10.27
N GLN A 232 31.91 14.50 11.21
CA GLN A 232 32.09 14.66 12.66
C GLN A 232 33.20 13.75 13.22
N LEU A 233 33.69 12.81 12.39
CA LEU A 233 34.67 11.77 12.72
C LEU A 233 35.76 11.72 11.65
N PRO A 234 37.04 11.48 12.02
CA PRO A 234 38.12 11.26 11.05
C PRO A 234 37.83 10.10 10.10
N ARG A 235 38.18 10.26 8.82
CA ARG A 235 37.75 9.34 7.75
C ARG A 235 38.82 8.37 7.25
N ASP A 236 40.10 8.72 7.28
CA ASP A 236 41.17 7.82 6.85
C ASP A 236 41.52 6.83 7.98
N PRO A 237 41.69 5.52 7.70
CA PRO A 237 42.06 4.55 8.73
C PRO A 237 43.55 4.58 9.09
N SER A 238 44.40 5.11 8.21
CA SER A 238 45.86 5.05 8.31
C SER A 238 46.50 6.39 8.71
N ARG A 239 46.01 7.49 8.13
CA ARG A 239 46.72 8.78 8.07
C ARG A 239 46.07 9.88 8.89
N LEU A 240 46.82 10.97 9.10
CA LEU A 240 46.36 12.14 9.84
C LEU A 240 45.32 12.93 9.04
N ASP A 241 44.21 13.31 9.67
CA ASP A 241 43.14 14.08 9.01
C ASP A 241 43.61 15.52 8.76
N PHE A 242 44.00 15.80 7.52
CA PHE A 242 44.75 17.02 7.22
C PHE A 242 43.90 18.29 7.32
N SER A 243 42.59 18.19 7.06
CA SER A 243 41.67 19.32 7.30
C SER A 243 41.42 19.53 8.79
N GLY A 244 41.40 18.45 9.59
CA GLY A 244 41.36 18.53 11.05
C GLY A 244 42.60 19.22 11.63
N VAL A 245 43.81 18.82 11.22
CA VAL A 245 45.07 19.46 11.67
C VAL A 245 45.09 20.94 11.26
N MET A 246 44.76 21.29 10.01
CA MET A 246 44.73 22.70 9.59
C MET A 246 43.63 23.54 10.26
N PHE A 247 42.61 22.91 10.84
CA PHE A 247 41.64 23.57 11.72
C PHE A 247 42.17 23.73 13.16
N HIS A 248 42.90 22.73 13.68
CA HIS A 248 43.62 22.77 14.96
C HIS A 248 44.65 23.91 14.97
N GLU A 249 45.56 23.96 13.99
CA GLU A 249 46.61 25.00 13.89
C GLU A 249 46.04 26.43 13.92
N LEU A 250 45.01 26.70 13.13
CA LEU A 250 44.41 28.04 13.10
C LEU A 250 43.77 28.42 14.45
N GLY A 251 43.46 27.45 15.33
CA GLY A 251 43.08 27.69 16.72
C GLY A 251 44.19 28.34 17.55
N HIS A 252 45.43 27.85 17.46
CA HIS A 252 46.60 28.46 18.11
C HIS A 252 46.83 29.89 17.60
N ALA A 253 46.85 30.09 16.29
CA ALA A 253 47.00 31.42 15.69
C ALA A 253 45.83 32.38 16.03
N LEU A 254 44.62 31.86 16.29
CA LEU A 254 43.47 32.63 16.78
C LEU A 254 43.50 32.90 18.30
N GLY A 255 44.50 32.41 19.03
CA GLY A 255 44.77 32.81 20.42
C GLY A 255 44.86 31.68 21.45
N ILE A 256 44.72 30.40 21.07
CA ILE A 256 44.95 29.28 22.00
C ILE A 256 46.47 29.07 22.19
N HIS A 257 47.10 29.93 23.00
CA HIS A 257 48.53 29.88 23.28
C HIS A 257 48.82 30.48 24.67
N SER A 258 49.68 29.84 25.46
CA SER A 258 49.88 30.19 26.87
C SER A 258 50.74 31.43 27.15
N GLY A 259 51.53 31.92 26.20
CA GLY A 259 52.39 33.10 26.40
C GLY A 259 53.42 32.88 27.53
N VAL A 260 53.77 31.62 27.77
CA VAL A 260 54.78 31.20 28.74
C VAL A 260 56.17 31.37 28.12
N GLN A 261 57.12 31.78 28.96
CA GLN A 261 58.51 32.03 28.60
C GLN A 261 59.40 31.13 29.45
N ASP A 262 60.40 30.51 28.83
CA ASP A 262 61.37 29.64 29.51
C ASP A 262 62.75 29.70 28.83
N ASP A 263 63.78 29.23 29.54
CA ASP A 263 65.17 29.10 29.07
C ASP A 263 65.41 27.69 28.52
N LEU A 264 65.10 27.50 27.23
CA LEU A 264 65.17 26.21 26.54
C LEU A 264 66.62 25.68 26.36
N GLU A 265 67.66 26.45 26.70
CA GLU A 265 69.05 25.95 26.74
C GLU A 265 69.43 25.39 28.14
N GLY A 266 68.49 25.37 29.09
CA GLY A 266 68.74 25.07 30.51
C GLY A 266 67.84 24.00 31.14
N SER A 267 67.60 24.19 32.45
CA SER A 267 66.63 23.42 33.24
C SER A 267 65.32 24.22 33.25
N PRO A 268 64.15 23.62 32.96
CA PRO A 268 62.93 24.39 32.67
C PRO A 268 62.43 25.18 33.89
N THR A 269 62.36 26.50 33.74
CA THR A 269 61.91 27.48 34.73
C THR A 269 60.76 28.37 34.19
N PRO A 270 59.66 27.77 33.68
CA PRO A 270 58.63 28.50 32.94
C PRO A 270 57.95 29.57 33.79
N ARG A 271 57.60 30.69 33.13
CA ARG A 271 56.88 31.83 33.72
C ARG A 271 55.89 32.41 32.74
N PHE A 272 54.82 33.02 33.23
CA PHE A 272 54.04 33.93 32.40
C PHE A 272 54.84 35.21 32.10
N GLY A 273 54.73 35.74 30.89
CA GLY A 273 55.37 36.99 30.51
C GLY A 273 54.91 38.21 31.34
N GLU A 274 55.64 39.32 31.21
CA GLU A 274 55.40 40.59 31.94
C GLU A 274 54.04 41.25 31.62
N ARG A 275 53.30 40.74 30.63
CA ARG A 275 51.85 40.96 30.44
C ARG A 275 51.22 39.63 30.04
N LEU A 276 50.03 39.34 30.56
CA LEU A 276 49.27 38.15 30.15
C LEU A 276 48.64 38.36 28.78
N ASN A 277 48.50 37.28 28.01
CA ASN A 277 47.65 37.26 26.83
C ASN A 277 46.20 36.84 27.20
N GLN A 278 45.28 36.97 26.24
CA GLN A 278 43.85 36.69 26.46
C GLN A 278 43.54 35.23 26.82
N TRP A 279 44.43 34.28 26.53
CA TRP A 279 44.30 32.90 27.00
C TRP A 279 44.67 32.79 28.49
N SER A 280 45.84 33.32 28.85
CA SER A 280 46.39 33.15 30.19
C SER A 280 45.70 33.98 31.28
N GLU A 281 45.02 35.09 30.96
CA GLU A 281 44.09 35.74 31.91
C GLU A 281 42.97 34.79 32.41
N HIS A 282 42.60 33.79 31.61
CA HIS A 282 41.53 32.84 31.90
C HIS A 282 42.02 31.55 32.59
N LEU A 283 43.33 31.29 32.60
CA LEU A 283 43.93 30.11 33.24
C LEU A 283 43.88 30.15 34.77
N ARG A 284 43.68 28.96 35.36
CA ARG A 284 43.62 28.68 36.79
C ARG A 284 44.52 27.52 37.18
N ASP A 285 45.14 27.62 38.35
CA ASP A 285 46.04 26.60 38.90
C ASP A 285 45.26 25.39 39.50
N ASP A 286 45.98 24.38 40.02
CA ASP A 286 45.39 23.19 40.66
C ASP A 286 44.51 23.48 41.89
N ASN A 287 44.40 24.74 42.31
CA ASN A 287 43.71 25.23 43.49
C ASN A 287 42.67 26.32 43.14
N GLY A 288 42.52 26.67 41.86
CA GLY A 288 41.60 27.67 41.35
C GLY A 288 42.10 29.12 41.35
N ASN A 289 43.39 29.35 41.64
CA ASN A 289 43.99 30.70 41.62
C ASN A 289 44.18 31.20 40.18
N PRO A 290 43.89 32.49 39.88
CA PRO A 290 44.16 33.07 38.57
C PRO A 290 45.66 33.32 38.34
N ALA A 291 46.09 33.14 37.09
CA ALA A 291 47.42 33.54 36.63
C ALA A 291 47.66 35.05 36.78
N ARG A 292 48.93 35.44 36.85
CA ARG A 292 49.41 36.82 36.98
C ARG A 292 50.62 37.05 36.06
N ALA A 293 50.80 38.28 35.59
CA ALA A 293 51.98 38.65 34.80
C ALA A 293 53.29 38.43 35.60
N GLY A 294 54.35 37.99 34.91
CA GLY A 294 55.67 37.70 35.50
C GLY A 294 55.71 36.49 36.47
N GLN A 295 54.59 35.80 36.68
CA GLN A 295 54.46 34.75 37.69
C GLN A 295 55.15 33.45 37.25
N ALA A 296 56.01 32.91 38.11
CA ALA A 296 56.63 31.61 37.94
C ALA A 296 55.59 30.48 38.00
N ILE A 297 55.77 29.45 37.17
CA ILE A 297 54.86 28.31 37.05
C ILE A 297 55.53 27.09 37.69
N MET A 298 54.89 26.53 38.71
CA MET A 298 55.36 25.28 39.33
C MET A 298 54.67 24.09 38.68
N CYS A 299 55.42 23.32 37.88
CA CYS A 299 55.01 22.00 37.40
C CYS A 299 55.84 20.88 38.05
N SER A 300 55.46 19.63 37.80
CA SER A 300 56.11 18.44 38.37
C SER A 300 57.51 18.14 37.80
N GLN A 301 57.88 18.77 36.67
CA GLN A 301 59.17 18.62 35.97
C GLN A 301 59.93 19.95 35.85
N CYS A 302 59.51 20.99 36.58
CA CYS A 302 60.04 22.35 36.52
C CYS A 302 61.02 22.64 37.68
N ASP A 303 62.13 23.32 37.42
CA ASP A 303 63.23 23.61 38.35
C ASP A 303 63.06 24.96 39.10
N HIS A 304 61.85 25.20 39.61
CA HIS A 304 61.55 26.40 40.41
C HIS A 304 61.66 26.14 41.91
N PRO A 305 62.31 27.03 42.70
CA PRO A 305 62.21 26.99 44.15
C PRO A 305 60.77 27.26 44.60
N TYR A 306 60.29 26.52 45.60
CA TYR A 306 58.90 26.65 46.05
C TYR A 306 58.54 28.08 46.50
N SER A 307 57.48 28.61 45.90
CA SER A 307 56.88 29.90 46.25
C SER A 307 55.37 29.76 46.45
N ALA A 308 54.83 30.43 47.47
CA ALA A 308 53.39 30.45 47.74
C ALA A 308 52.60 31.39 46.81
N ASP A 309 53.30 32.24 46.04
CA ASP A 309 52.73 33.15 45.04
C ASP A 309 52.89 32.64 43.59
N ALA A 310 53.47 31.46 43.38
CA ALA A 310 53.59 30.84 42.07
C ALA A 310 52.26 30.25 41.56
N PHE A 311 52.17 29.98 40.26
CA PHE A 311 51.04 29.28 39.65
C PHE A 311 51.27 27.77 39.80
N ASP A 312 50.52 27.11 40.69
CA ASP A 312 50.79 25.73 41.11
C ASP A 312 49.98 24.70 40.30
N VAL A 313 50.64 24.08 39.31
CA VAL A 313 50.11 23.05 38.41
C VAL A 313 50.86 21.72 38.54
N ARG A 314 51.41 21.42 39.73
CA ARG A 314 52.18 20.19 40.02
C ARG A 314 51.33 18.91 40.02
N LYS A 315 50.01 19.00 40.13
CA LYS A 315 49.05 17.89 39.97
C LYS A 315 48.62 17.69 38.51
N ASP A 316 48.99 18.61 37.61
CA ASP A 316 48.60 18.64 36.20
C ASP A 316 47.05 18.74 36.03
N GLN A 317 46.44 19.64 36.81
CA GLN A 317 44.99 19.88 36.92
C GLN A 317 44.59 21.35 36.68
N GLY A 318 45.43 22.10 35.96
CA GLY A 318 45.11 23.46 35.54
C GLY A 318 43.90 23.52 34.59
N TYR A 319 43.26 24.69 34.49
CA TYR A 319 42.09 24.85 33.62
C TYR A 319 41.88 26.29 33.12
N PHE A 320 41.39 26.43 31.88
CA PHE A 320 40.84 27.68 31.36
C PHE A 320 39.41 27.86 31.88
N SER A 321 39.10 29.03 32.44
CA SER A 321 37.78 29.40 32.97
C SER A 321 37.31 30.73 32.39
N GLY A 322 36.03 30.83 32.05
CA GLY A 322 35.47 32.01 31.42
C GLY A 322 33.95 31.94 31.42
N ARG A 323 33.29 33.09 31.30
CA ARG A 323 31.83 33.17 31.45
C ARG A 323 31.13 32.29 30.43
N HIS A 324 31.59 32.28 29.18
CA HIS A 324 30.98 31.49 28.13
C HIS A 324 31.31 30.01 28.23
N VAL A 325 32.50 29.66 28.74
CA VAL A 325 32.82 28.29 29.14
C VAL A 325 31.88 27.82 30.27
N ASP A 326 31.69 28.62 31.32
CA ASP A 326 30.80 28.33 32.44
C ASP A 326 29.33 28.17 31.99
N ASP A 327 28.85 29.04 31.09
CA ASP A 327 27.52 28.99 30.46
C ASP A 327 27.26 27.63 29.75
N VAL A 328 28.30 26.96 29.25
CA VAL A 328 28.21 25.71 28.46
C VAL A 328 28.46 24.47 29.31
N LEU A 329 29.44 24.52 30.22
CA LEU A 329 29.74 23.42 31.13
C LEU A 329 28.65 23.27 32.20
N ALA A 330 27.93 24.35 32.54
CA ALA A 330 26.82 24.35 33.49
C ALA A 330 27.15 23.69 34.86
N GLY A 331 28.41 23.81 35.30
CA GLY A 331 28.93 23.22 36.54
C GLY A 331 29.37 21.75 36.45
N ALA A 332 29.47 21.16 35.26
CA ALA A 332 29.96 19.79 35.06
C ALA A 332 31.43 19.59 35.46
N MET A 333 32.25 20.62 35.28
CA MET A 333 33.69 20.67 35.59
C MET A 333 34.09 22.16 35.81
N PRO A 334 35.21 22.47 36.48
CA PRO A 334 35.53 23.86 36.88
C PRO A 334 35.97 24.78 35.72
N GLY A 335 36.23 24.20 34.54
CA GLY A 335 36.61 24.87 33.31
C GLY A 335 37.09 23.86 32.28
N LEU A 336 37.64 24.32 31.16
CA LEU A 336 38.32 23.45 30.20
C LEU A 336 39.68 23.03 30.77
N PRO A 337 39.98 21.72 30.93
CA PRO A 337 41.27 21.29 31.45
C PRO A 337 42.40 21.66 30.50
N VAL A 338 43.54 22.06 31.06
CA VAL A 338 44.82 22.26 30.37
C VAL A 338 45.92 21.54 31.14
N ARG A 339 47.07 21.28 30.52
CA ARG A 339 48.17 20.53 31.14
C ARG A 339 49.52 21.20 30.94
N MET A 340 50.48 20.78 31.73
CA MET A 340 51.92 20.98 31.52
C MET A 340 52.57 19.73 30.91
N LEU A 341 51.88 18.58 30.87
CA LEU A 341 52.45 17.31 30.44
C LEU A 341 51.77 16.75 29.18
N SER A 342 52.59 16.40 28.19
CA SER A 342 52.23 15.61 27.00
C SER A 342 52.90 14.23 27.08
N ALA A 343 52.12 13.15 26.94
CA ALA A 343 52.56 11.76 27.16
C ALA A 343 53.31 11.47 28.49
N GLY A 344 53.25 12.38 29.47
CA GLY A 344 53.99 12.29 30.74
C GLY A 344 55.37 12.97 30.75
N VAL A 345 55.75 13.64 29.66
CA VAL A 345 56.91 14.56 29.56
C VAL A 345 56.40 16.00 29.62
N LEU A 346 57.21 16.96 30.08
CA LEU A 346 56.92 18.39 29.96
C LEU A 346 56.61 18.76 28.51
N ASP A 347 55.49 19.43 28.28
CA ASP A 347 55.14 20.02 26.99
C ASP A 347 55.85 21.37 26.82
N GLU A 348 56.47 21.59 25.65
CA GLU A 348 57.17 22.82 25.29
C GLU A 348 56.20 23.96 24.92
N ASP A 349 54.96 23.63 24.53
CA ASP A 349 53.86 24.59 24.35
C ASP A 349 53.09 24.88 25.67
N TYR A 350 53.37 24.10 26.72
CA TYR A 350 52.76 24.16 28.05
C TYR A 350 51.21 24.14 28.00
N MET A 351 50.55 25.09 28.68
CA MET A 351 49.09 25.14 28.81
C MET A 351 48.37 25.68 27.56
N SER A 352 48.89 25.41 26.35
CA SER A 352 48.33 25.83 25.05
C SER A 352 47.39 24.79 24.42
N HIS A 353 47.12 23.68 25.10
CA HIS A 353 46.25 22.59 24.65
C HIS A 353 45.04 22.37 25.56
N ILE A 354 43.91 21.90 25.00
CA ILE A 354 42.65 21.68 25.70
C ILE A 354 42.38 20.18 25.86
N GLU A 355 42.46 19.70 27.10
CA GLU A 355 42.44 18.28 27.45
C GLU A 355 41.02 17.69 27.63
N LEU A 356 40.06 18.14 26.82
CA LEU A 356 38.77 17.45 26.70
C LEU A 356 38.99 16.06 26.06
N ARG A 357 38.22 15.06 26.51
CA ARG A 357 38.42 13.65 26.14
C ARG A 357 38.25 13.44 24.64
N ASN A 358 39.30 12.89 24.01
CA ASN A 358 39.45 12.67 22.58
C ASN A 358 39.38 13.95 21.71
N SER A 359 39.53 15.16 22.29
CA SER A 359 39.39 16.40 21.53
C SER A 359 40.44 16.52 20.44
N LEU A 360 40.06 17.13 19.32
CA LEU A 360 40.99 17.60 18.31
C LEU A 360 42.09 18.49 18.93
N MET A 361 41.74 19.31 19.93
CA MET A 361 42.62 20.30 20.56
C MET A 361 43.41 19.78 21.78
N SER A 362 43.43 18.46 21.99
CA SER A 362 44.14 17.80 23.10
C SER A 362 45.44 17.14 22.63
N HIS A 363 46.35 16.82 23.56
CA HIS A 363 47.54 16.01 23.28
C HIS A 363 47.25 14.53 23.03
N GLN A 364 46.08 14.03 23.45
CA GLN A 364 45.78 12.60 23.57
C GLN A 364 46.06 11.80 22.29
N ASP A 365 46.62 10.60 22.45
CA ASP A 365 47.05 9.73 21.33
C ASP A 365 45.90 9.38 20.37
N TYR A 366 44.68 9.27 20.91
CA TYR A 366 43.45 9.02 20.18
C TYR A 366 42.51 10.23 20.22
N ARG A 367 42.24 10.81 19.05
CA ARG A 367 41.35 11.96 18.86
C ARG A 367 40.29 11.61 17.82
N ASN A 368 39.01 11.75 18.16
CA ASN A 368 37.89 11.40 17.26
C ASN A 368 36.88 12.54 17.06
N TYR A 369 37.42 13.76 17.03
CA TYR A 369 36.76 14.98 16.60
C TYR A 369 37.55 15.60 15.45
N THR A 370 36.84 16.21 14.52
CA THR A 370 37.36 16.91 13.33
C THR A 370 37.10 18.42 13.41
N ASN A 371 36.58 18.88 14.56
CA ASN A 371 36.35 20.28 14.91
C ASN A 371 36.46 20.46 16.44
N PHE A 372 36.28 21.70 16.89
CA PHE A 372 36.17 22.04 18.30
C PHE A 372 34.75 21.81 18.82
N MET A 373 34.65 21.34 20.07
CA MET A 373 33.41 21.17 20.82
C MET A 373 32.82 22.52 21.24
N GLU A 374 31.56 22.54 21.68
CA GLU A 374 30.87 23.80 22.02
C GLU A 374 31.62 24.62 23.09
N ALA A 375 32.20 23.96 24.11
CA ALA A 375 32.90 24.64 25.20
C ALA A 375 34.24 25.25 24.74
N GLU A 376 34.92 24.62 23.78
CA GLU A 376 36.16 25.14 23.17
C GLU A 376 35.86 26.38 22.32
N LEU A 377 34.79 26.35 21.51
CA LEU A 377 34.28 27.55 20.83
C LEU A 377 33.79 28.63 21.82
N ALA A 378 33.43 28.26 23.05
CA ALA A 378 33.07 29.22 24.09
C ALA A 378 34.30 29.92 24.69
N ALA A 379 35.43 29.21 24.88
CA ALA A 379 36.70 29.82 25.27
C ALA A 379 37.18 30.87 24.26
N MET A 380 37.03 30.60 22.95
CA MET A 380 37.32 31.60 21.91
C MET A 380 36.48 32.88 22.09
N GLN A 381 35.25 32.79 22.60
CA GLN A 381 34.40 33.96 22.87
C GLN A 381 34.73 34.68 24.17
N ASP A 382 35.20 33.97 25.19
CA ASP A 382 35.75 34.60 26.40
C ASP A 382 37.03 35.39 26.06
N MET A 383 37.85 34.89 25.12
CA MET A 383 38.92 35.68 24.47
C MET A 383 38.40 36.78 23.51
N GLY A 384 37.11 36.87 23.24
CA GLY A 384 36.48 37.96 22.49
C GLY A 384 36.25 37.71 20.99
N LEU A 385 36.54 36.52 20.46
CA LEU A 385 36.17 36.15 19.09
C LEU A 385 34.64 36.21 18.91
N GLN A 386 34.18 36.74 17.78
CA GLN A 386 32.74 36.93 17.53
C GLN A 386 32.19 35.76 16.72
N LEU A 387 31.28 34.99 17.30
CA LEU A 387 30.64 33.82 16.66
C LEU A 387 29.26 33.52 17.29
N ASP A 388 28.42 32.77 16.58
CA ASP A 388 27.13 32.28 17.07
C ASP A 388 27.20 30.77 17.34
N ARG A 389 27.56 30.35 18.57
CA ARG A 389 27.65 28.92 18.94
C ARG A 389 26.37 28.17 18.60
N ARG A 390 25.21 28.81 18.72
CA ARG A 390 23.89 28.19 18.49
C ARG A 390 23.59 27.99 17.00
N ASN A 391 24.42 28.48 16.09
CA ASN A 391 24.44 28.05 14.70
C ASN A 391 25.11 26.68 14.49
N PHE A 392 26.04 26.28 15.37
CA PHE A 392 26.85 25.07 15.24
C PHE A 392 26.50 23.98 16.25
N PHE A 393 26.03 24.35 17.44
CA PHE A 393 25.63 23.46 18.53
C PHE A 393 24.28 23.91 19.10
N GLY A 394 23.24 23.10 18.92
CA GLY A 394 21.91 23.38 19.48
C GLY A 394 21.92 23.38 21.01
N PHE A 395 22.36 22.27 21.60
CA PHE A 395 22.56 22.10 23.04
C PHE A 395 23.65 21.06 23.31
N SER A 396 24.38 21.19 24.43
CA SER A 396 25.46 20.28 24.81
C SER A 396 25.34 19.86 26.28
N ILE A 397 25.64 18.60 26.59
CA ILE A 397 25.52 18.02 27.94
C ILE A 397 26.88 17.46 28.37
N TYR A 398 27.63 18.25 29.15
CA TYR A 398 28.94 17.87 29.69
C TYR A 398 28.87 17.12 31.02
N GLY A 399 27.79 17.29 31.78
CA GLY A 399 27.62 16.71 33.11
C GLY A 399 27.16 15.26 33.12
N ASP A 400 27.33 14.61 34.27
CA ASP A 400 27.11 13.17 34.49
C ASP A 400 25.83 12.86 35.28
N GLY A 401 25.25 11.69 35.03
CA GLY A 401 24.16 11.12 35.84
C GLY A 401 22.84 11.89 35.79
N LEU A 402 22.74 12.92 34.95
CA LEU A 402 21.61 13.82 34.84
C LEU A 402 20.36 13.10 34.30
N THR A 403 19.18 13.64 34.59
CA THR A 403 17.93 13.20 33.97
C THR A 403 17.22 14.42 33.41
N LEU A 404 17.05 14.47 32.09
CA LEU A 404 16.77 15.68 31.33
C LEU A 404 15.65 15.47 30.30
N ASP A 405 14.77 16.45 30.19
CA ASP A 405 13.79 16.61 29.10
C ASP A 405 14.26 17.77 28.21
N ASN A 406 15.03 17.46 27.16
CA ASN A 406 15.62 18.47 26.29
C ASN A 406 14.57 19.02 25.33
N ARG A 407 14.16 20.26 25.59
CA ARG A 407 13.22 21.04 24.76
C ARG A 407 13.92 22.08 23.90
N ASN A 408 15.25 22.11 23.87
CA ASN A 408 16.01 22.98 22.98
C ASN A 408 15.93 22.44 21.54
N PRO A 409 15.38 23.20 20.58
CA PRO A 409 15.39 22.83 19.17
C PRO A 409 16.72 23.20 18.51
N TYR A 410 16.97 22.64 17.32
CA TYR A 410 18.05 23.07 16.44
C TYR A 410 17.53 23.22 15.01
N ALA A 411 17.82 24.36 14.39
CA ALA A 411 17.24 24.78 13.10
C ALA A 411 18.08 25.91 12.49
N ALA A 412 17.68 26.41 11.31
CA ALA A 412 18.30 27.60 10.72
C ALA A 412 18.22 28.80 11.67
N ARG A 413 19.29 29.60 11.74
CA ARG A 413 19.30 30.87 12.48
C ARG A 413 18.63 31.96 11.65
N ASN A 414 18.03 32.94 12.33
CA ASN A 414 17.60 34.18 11.69
C ASN A 414 18.83 35.01 11.27
N ALA A 415 18.64 35.99 10.37
CA ALA A 415 19.73 36.82 9.85
C ALA A 415 20.45 37.71 10.89
N ALA A 416 19.98 37.71 12.14
CA ALA A 416 20.57 38.43 13.27
C ALA A 416 21.36 37.52 14.23
N GLY A 417 21.36 36.19 14.02
CA GLY A 417 22.00 35.24 14.93
C GLY A 417 21.32 35.13 16.31
N THR A 418 20.06 35.57 16.46
CA THR A 418 19.39 35.68 17.78
C THR A 418 18.35 34.60 18.06
N ALA A 419 17.77 33.98 17.04
CA ALA A 419 16.71 32.98 17.20
C ALA A 419 16.69 31.96 16.06
N TYR A 420 16.10 30.79 16.33
CA TYR A 420 15.83 29.76 15.34
C TYR A 420 14.58 30.06 14.50
N VAL A 421 14.62 29.69 13.23
CA VAL A 421 13.49 29.77 12.29
C VAL A 421 12.74 28.44 12.30
N PRO A 422 11.48 28.37 12.78
CA PRO A 422 10.77 27.10 12.95
C PRO A 422 10.65 26.29 11.66
N GLY A 423 11.07 25.02 11.72
CA GLY A 423 10.97 24.07 10.60
C GLY A 423 11.99 24.25 9.47
N ALA A 424 12.84 25.29 9.50
CA ALA A 424 13.91 25.47 8.54
C ALA A 424 15.18 24.72 9.01
N TYR A 425 15.85 24.01 8.10
CA TYR A 425 17.05 23.24 8.41
C TYR A 425 18.27 24.13 8.56
N ASN A 426 19.09 23.89 9.58
CA ASN A 426 20.40 24.51 9.71
C ASN A 426 21.36 23.96 8.63
N THR A 427 22.10 24.84 7.97
CA THR A 427 23.04 24.48 6.88
C THR A 427 24.51 24.51 7.30
N ALA A 428 24.83 24.68 8.59
CA ALA A 428 26.18 24.76 9.12
C ALA A 428 26.99 23.47 8.87
N THR A 429 28.24 23.55 8.39
CA THR A 429 28.95 22.40 7.78
C THR A 429 29.02 21.20 8.70
N LEU A 430 29.42 21.40 9.95
CA LEU A 430 29.45 20.38 11.00
C LEU A 430 28.38 20.65 12.09
N GLY A 431 27.27 21.26 11.69
CA GLY A 431 26.20 21.69 12.60
C GLY A 431 25.53 20.53 13.33
N LEU A 432 25.61 20.53 14.66
CA LEU A 432 25.19 19.47 15.58
C LEU A 432 23.98 19.92 16.44
N GLY A 433 22.90 19.15 16.41
CA GLY A 433 21.68 19.49 17.17
C GLY A 433 21.81 19.28 18.68
N LEU A 434 22.32 18.12 19.10
CA LEU A 434 22.57 17.78 20.51
C LEU A 434 23.90 17.06 20.66
N HIS A 435 24.74 17.51 21.59
CA HIS A 435 25.92 16.77 22.05
C HIS A 435 25.69 16.19 23.44
N ILE A 436 26.00 14.90 23.64
CA ILE A 436 26.05 14.26 24.96
C ILE A 436 27.50 13.81 25.19
N TYR A 437 28.26 14.61 25.93
CA TYR A 437 29.66 14.34 26.28
C TYR A 437 29.79 13.55 27.60
N GLY A 438 29.00 13.93 28.60
CA GLY A 438 28.98 13.28 29.92
C GLY A 438 28.36 11.87 29.88
N GLU A 439 28.48 11.15 30.99
CA GLU A 439 28.09 9.74 31.10
C GLU A 439 26.99 9.46 32.14
N ARG A 440 26.37 8.27 32.07
CA ARG A 440 25.26 7.81 32.93
C ARG A 440 23.96 8.64 32.85
N ASN A 441 23.84 9.52 31.86
CA ASN A 441 22.71 10.45 31.68
C ASN A 441 21.45 9.74 31.18
N ARG A 442 20.27 10.33 31.45
CA ARG A 442 18.97 9.93 30.90
C ARG A 442 18.31 11.12 30.21
N VAL A 443 18.43 11.19 28.88
CA VAL A 443 17.98 12.33 28.07
C VAL A 443 16.77 11.94 27.24
N THR A 444 15.69 12.70 27.36
CA THR A 444 14.56 12.65 26.43
C THR A 444 14.66 13.84 25.49
N GLN A 445 14.71 13.62 24.18
CA GLN A 445 14.66 14.67 23.17
C GLN A 445 13.19 14.95 22.81
N SER A 446 12.74 16.18 23.11
CA SER A 446 11.34 16.61 23.02
C SER A 446 11.13 17.79 22.05
N ALA A 447 12.17 18.21 21.33
CA ALA A 447 12.12 19.28 20.32
C ALA A 447 12.89 18.87 19.05
N ASP A 448 12.52 19.43 17.91
CA ASP A 448 13.11 19.08 16.61
C ASP A 448 14.56 19.53 16.47
N LEU A 449 15.40 18.65 15.92
CA LEU A 449 16.80 18.88 15.57
C LEU A 449 16.97 18.71 14.06
N LEU A 450 17.07 19.82 13.33
CA LEU A 450 16.99 19.88 11.86
C LEU A 450 18.33 20.35 11.26
N SER A 451 19.26 19.42 11.04
CA SER A 451 20.55 19.70 10.38
C SER A 451 20.55 19.25 8.92
N ALA A 452 21.21 20.03 8.05
CA ALA A 452 21.35 19.78 6.62
C ALA A 452 22.67 20.32 6.02
N GLY A 453 23.62 20.78 6.83
CA GLY A 453 25.00 21.02 6.38
C GLY A 453 25.75 19.72 6.13
N ASP A 454 26.79 19.74 5.29
CA ASP A 454 27.29 18.54 4.61
C ASP A 454 27.86 17.43 5.51
N GLY A 455 28.40 17.76 6.68
CA GLY A 455 28.78 16.83 7.75
C GLY A 455 27.96 17.05 9.03
N GLY A 456 26.79 17.66 8.91
CA GLY A 456 25.91 18.02 10.02
C GLY A 456 25.19 16.81 10.64
N ALA A 457 24.96 16.87 11.94
CA ALA A 457 24.39 15.78 12.71
C ALA A 457 23.17 16.22 13.55
N GLY A 458 22.18 15.33 13.70
CA GLY A 458 21.08 15.54 14.64
C GLY A 458 21.55 15.43 16.09
N ILE A 459 22.14 14.29 16.46
CA ILE A 459 22.66 14.01 17.82
C ILE A 459 24.00 13.28 17.75
N ARG A 460 24.97 13.68 18.58
CA ARG A 460 26.22 12.94 18.87
C ARG A 460 26.23 12.51 20.34
N VAL A 461 26.57 11.26 20.59
CA VAL A 461 26.65 10.66 21.93
C VAL A 461 28.01 10.03 22.15
N ASP A 462 28.73 10.54 23.14
CA ASP A 462 29.99 10.03 23.68
C ASP A 462 29.73 9.58 25.15
N GLY A 463 30.79 9.44 25.96
CA GLY A 463 30.68 8.95 27.35
C GLY A 463 30.27 7.47 27.42
N SER A 464 29.75 7.00 28.55
CA SER A 464 29.24 5.64 28.72
C SER A 464 27.87 5.60 29.40
N ALA A 465 27.12 4.51 29.21
CA ALA A 465 25.86 4.19 29.87
C ALA A 465 24.76 5.28 29.79
N ASN A 466 24.79 6.16 28.79
CA ASN A 466 23.73 7.13 28.56
C ASN A 466 22.48 6.43 28.00
N THR A 467 21.29 6.90 28.40
CA THR A 467 20.01 6.50 27.83
C THR A 467 19.38 7.68 27.10
N LEU A 468 19.31 7.60 25.78
CA LEU A 468 18.69 8.58 24.90
C LEU A 468 17.31 8.08 24.45
N ALA A 469 16.27 8.87 24.68
CA ALA A 469 14.91 8.61 24.19
C ALA A 469 14.47 9.73 23.23
N ILE A 470 14.00 9.38 22.03
CA ILE A 470 13.43 10.34 21.09
C ILE A 470 11.91 10.28 21.24
N ALA A 471 11.27 11.40 21.62
CA ALA A 471 9.84 11.41 21.86
C ALA A 471 9.02 11.23 20.57
N PRO A 472 7.79 10.67 20.63
CA PRO A 472 6.93 10.53 19.47
C PRO A 472 6.65 11.87 18.78
N GLY A 473 6.77 11.91 17.45
CA GLY A 473 6.56 13.10 16.63
C GLY A 473 7.73 14.09 16.58
N VAL A 474 8.82 13.86 17.34
CA VAL A 474 10.04 14.67 17.26
C VAL A 474 10.90 14.25 16.09
N ARG A 475 11.45 15.23 15.36
CA ARG A 475 12.28 15.06 14.17
C ARG A 475 13.75 15.27 14.48
N VAL A 476 14.61 14.32 14.11
CA VAL A 476 16.07 14.35 14.33
C VAL A 476 16.77 14.04 13.01
N HIS A 477 17.17 15.08 12.30
CA HIS A 477 17.59 15.02 10.90
C HIS A 477 19.04 15.48 10.72
N GLY A 478 19.83 14.72 9.94
CA GLY A 478 21.14 15.10 9.42
C GLY A 478 21.19 14.90 7.91
N ASN A 479 20.58 15.83 7.16
CA ASN A 479 20.25 15.63 5.74
C ASN A 479 21.29 16.17 4.73
N GLY A 480 22.44 16.67 5.18
CA GLY A 480 23.57 17.02 4.30
C GLY A 480 24.29 15.79 3.73
N TRP A 481 25.26 16.00 2.82
CA TRP A 481 25.95 14.94 2.07
C TRP A 481 26.30 13.71 2.93
N ASN A 482 27.20 13.87 3.90
CA ASN A 482 27.67 12.86 4.85
C ASN A 482 27.02 13.07 6.23
N GLY A 483 25.75 13.49 6.25
CA GLY A 483 25.05 13.78 7.50
C GLY A 483 24.77 12.55 8.38
N ARG A 484 24.45 12.79 9.64
CA ARG A 484 24.10 11.76 10.64
C ARG A 484 22.79 12.09 11.35
N GLY A 485 21.85 11.15 11.44
CA GLY A 485 20.65 11.34 12.25
C GLY A 485 21.01 11.34 13.74
N ILE A 486 21.41 10.18 14.26
CA ILE A 486 22.01 9.98 15.58
C ILE A 486 23.30 9.20 15.39
N MET A 487 24.41 9.68 15.98
CA MET A 487 25.68 8.97 16.04
C MET A 487 26.08 8.69 17.49
N PHE A 488 26.48 7.45 17.77
CA PHE A 488 27.20 7.07 18.99
C PHE A 488 28.66 6.86 18.62
N SER A 489 29.58 7.50 19.34
CA SER A 489 30.99 7.60 18.92
C SER A 489 32.04 7.50 20.03
N TYR A 490 31.66 7.30 21.29
CA TYR A 490 32.62 6.84 22.29
C TYR A 490 31.96 6.03 23.42
N GLY A 491 32.81 5.30 24.16
CA GLY A 491 32.49 4.49 25.33
C GLY A 491 31.58 3.29 25.05
N ARG A 492 30.78 2.91 26.06
CA ARG A 492 29.97 1.68 26.04
C ARG A 492 28.61 1.79 26.71
N ASP A 493 27.84 0.71 26.63
CA ASP A 493 26.57 0.48 27.33
C ASP A 493 25.46 1.51 27.04
N GLN A 494 25.60 2.28 25.97
CA GLN A 494 24.63 3.28 25.52
C GLN A 494 23.28 2.61 25.22
N VAL A 495 22.18 3.32 25.45
CA VAL A 495 20.81 2.85 25.19
C VAL A 495 20.05 3.88 24.36
N LEU A 496 19.48 3.45 23.23
CA LEU A 496 18.59 4.26 22.40
C LEU A 496 17.14 3.75 22.51
N ILE A 497 16.18 4.67 22.65
CA ILE A 497 14.75 4.43 22.58
C ILE A 497 14.18 5.36 21.50
N GLN A 498 14.14 4.89 20.27
CA GLN A 498 13.72 5.66 19.09
C GLN A 498 12.20 5.54 18.90
N ARG A 499 11.46 6.66 19.00
CA ARG A 499 9.99 6.70 18.78
C ARG A 499 9.52 7.86 17.89
N GLY A 500 10.43 8.75 17.53
CA GLY A 500 10.18 9.89 16.64
C GLY A 500 10.52 9.56 15.19
N ASP A 501 11.02 10.55 14.47
CA ASP A 501 11.49 10.46 13.09
C ASP A 501 12.99 10.78 13.03
N VAL A 502 13.81 9.83 12.59
CA VAL A 502 15.27 9.98 12.47
C VAL A 502 15.68 9.73 11.02
N GLN A 503 16.33 10.70 10.38
CA GLN A 503 16.75 10.55 8.98
C GLN A 503 18.05 11.25 8.60
N ALA A 504 18.68 10.72 7.55
CA ALA A 504 19.84 11.30 6.87
C ALA A 504 19.80 10.93 5.38
N LEU A 505 19.15 11.75 4.57
CA LEU A 505 18.83 11.43 3.16
C LEU A 505 19.83 11.95 2.12
N GLY A 506 20.86 12.70 2.54
CA GLY A 506 21.98 13.12 1.71
C GLY A 506 22.82 11.95 1.20
N ARG A 507 23.69 12.18 0.20
CA ARG A 507 24.34 11.14 -0.62
C ARG A 507 24.97 9.97 0.16
N ASP A 508 25.66 10.26 1.26
CA ASP A 508 26.32 9.29 2.15
C ASP A 508 25.68 9.26 3.56
N GLY A 509 24.45 9.79 3.69
CA GLY A 509 23.76 9.96 4.96
C GLY A 509 23.38 8.65 5.66
N ILE A 510 23.61 8.61 6.98
CA ILE A 510 23.33 7.46 7.86
C ILE A 510 22.39 7.89 8.98
N ALA A 511 21.25 7.21 9.13
CA ALA A 511 20.23 7.63 10.11
C ALA A 511 20.60 7.26 11.56
N LEU A 512 20.97 6.00 11.82
CA LEU A 512 21.58 5.58 13.09
C LEU A 512 23.00 5.06 12.82
N ALA A 513 24.02 5.76 13.36
CA ALA A 513 25.42 5.38 13.26
C ALA A 513 25.95 4.93 14.62
N PHE A 514 26.59 3.76 14.64
CA PHE A 514 27.40 3.26 15.75
C PHE A 514 28.82 3.16 15.19
N ASP A 515 29.64 4.16 15.51
CA ASP A 515 30.92 4.38 14.83
C ASP A 515 31.82 5.24 15.72
N PHE A 516 32.91 4.66 16.23
CA PHE A 516 33.93 5.42 16.98
C PHE A 516 34.70 6.38 16.05
N GLY A 517 34.65 6.16 14.73
CA GLY A 517 35.53 6.81 13.78
C GLY A 517 36.96 6.26 13.83
N ASN A 518 37.80 6.80 12.95
CA ASN A 518 39.24 6.62 12.99
C ASN A 518 39.88 7.70 13.89
N ASN A 519 41.20 7.60 14.09
CA ASN A 519 41.97 8.57 14.86
C ASN A 519 42.46 9.71 13.95
N SER A 520 42.30 10.98 14.36
CA SER A 520 42.82 12.12 13.58
C SER A 520 44.35 12.17 13.54
N MET A 521 45.02 11.47 14.46
CA MET A 521 46.48 11.28 14.51
C MET A 521 46.95 10.03 13.73
N GLY A 522 46.09 9.45 12.89
CA GLY A 522 46.31 8.17 12.21
C GLY A 522 46.10 6.98 13.15
N SER A 523 45.40 5.93 12.70
CA SER A 523 45.04 4.82 13.60
C SER A 523 46.17 3.82 13.85
N ALA A 524 47.34 3.99 13.21
CA ALA A 524 48.57 3.29 13.59
C ALA A 524 49.05 3.71 14.99
N SER A 525 48.88 5.00 15.33
CA SER A 525 49.22 5.60 16.63
C SER A 525 48.34 5.02 17.74
N GLU A 526 47.02 5.03 17.55
CA GLU A 526 46.06 4.25 18.36
C GLU A 526 44.72 4.10 17.61
N TYR A 527 44.13 2.91 17.66
CA TYR A 527 42.78 2.59 17.21
C TYR A 527 41.95 2.05 18.39
N ARG A 528 40.70 2.54 18.54
CA ARG A 528 39.80 2.21 19.66
C ARG A 528 38.44 1.72 19.18
N GLY A 529 37.77 0.92 20.00
CA GLY A 529 36.39 0.47 19.77
C GLY A 529 35.86 -0.50 20.82
N SER A 530 34.68 -1.09 20.56
CA SER A 530 34.08 -2.11 21.41
C SER A 530 34.97 -3.36 21.48
N TYR A 531 35.59 -3.59 22.64
CA TYR A 531 36.63 -4.60 22.87
C TYR A 531 37.86 -4.44 21.95
N ILE A 532 38.19 -3.21 21.55
CA ILE A 532 39.33 -2.90 20.67
C ILE A 532 40.14 -1.76 21.28
N ARG A 533 41.43 -2.00 21.46
CA ARG A 533 42.45 -0.97 21.69
C ARG A 533 43.78 -1.50 21.16
N GLU A 534 44.30 -0.92 20.09
CA GLU A 534 45.45 -1.46 19.38
C GLU A 534 46.26 -0.35 18.68
N THR A 535 47.56 -0.57 18.53
CA THR A 535 48.51 0.27 17.75
C THR A 535 49.17 -0.61 16.67
N GLU A 536 50.07 -0.05 15.86
CA GLU A 536 50.87 -0.84 14.90
C GLU A 536 51.72 -1.93 15.60
N ASP A 537 52.17 -1.72 16.84
CA ASP A 537 52.89 -2.70 17.66
C ASP A 537 51.98 -3.83 18.21
N GLY A 538 50.65 -3.64 18.22
CA GLY A 538 49.66 -4.63 18.63
C GLY A 538 48.64 -4.18 19.69
N PRO A 539 47.96 -5.12 20.37
CA PRO A 539 46.86 -4.80 21.28
C PRO A 539 47.36 -4.22 22.61
N LEU A 540 46.72 -3.12 23.03
CA LEU A 540 46.93 -2.48 24.33
C LEU A 540 45.91 -2.96 25.37
N PRO A 541 46.18 -2.80 26.69
CA PRO A 541 45.18 -3.02 27.73
C PRO A 541 43.95 -2.13 27.50
N LEU A 542 42.76 -2.76 27.43
CA LEU A 542 41.49 -2.05 27.23
C LEU A 542 41.26 -0.99 28.33
N LEU A 543 40.67 0.13 27.93
CA LEU A 543 40.18 1.13 28.87
C LEU A 543 38.78 0.71 29.39
N PRO A 544 38.39 1.02 30.64
CA PRO A 544 37.13 0.57 31.22
C PRO A 544 35.87 0.96 30.44
N GLU A 545 35.92 2.02 29.62
CA GLU A 545 34.85 2.44 28.71
C GLU A 545 34.80 1.68 27.37
N LEU A 546 35.84 0.90 27.03
CA LEU A 546 35.92 0.06 25.81
C LEU A 546 35.55 -1.40 26.08
N GLU A 547 35.46 -1.81 27.36
CA GLU A 547 35.08 -3.15 27.83
C GLU A 547 33.57 -3.47 27.65
N GLY A 548 33.01 -3.18 26.48
CA GLY A 548 31.59 -3.39 26.22
C GLY A 548 31.16 -3.14 24.78
N PRO A 549 29.90 -3.46 24.43
CA PRO A 549 29.28 -2.94 23.23
C PRO A 549 29.10 -1.43 23.36
N LEU A 550 29.34 -0.68 22.28
CA LEU A 550 29.11 0.77 22.21
C LEU A 550 27.68 1.09 22.63
N ALA A 551 26.69 0.47 21.99
CA ALA A 551 25.31 0.49 22.47
C ALA A 551 24.89 -0.91 22.93
N ARG A 552 24.47 -1.04 24.19
CA ARG A 552 23.97 -2.32 24.71
C ARG A 552 22.59 -2.66 24.16
N ARG A 553 21.72 -1.65 23.97
CA ARG A 553 20.39 -1.86 23.40
C ARG A 553 19.83 -0.67 22.61
N VAL A 554 19.21 -0.96 21.48
CA VAL A 554 18.56 0.00 20.59
C VAL A 554 17.11 -0.45 20.37
N ASP A 555 16.16 0.22 21.00
CA ASP A 555 14.73 -0.08 20.89
C ASP A 555 14.08 0.91 19.89
N ILE A 556 13.47 0.41 18.81
CA ILE A 556 12.94 1.22 17.69
C ILE A 556 11.44 0.99 17.52
N SER A 557 10.63 2.05 17.63
CA SER A 557 9.19 2.05 17.34
C SER A 557 8.73 3.24 16.49
N GLY A 558 9.65 4.03 15.92
CA GLY A 558 9.40 5.16 15.03
C GLY A 558 10.02 4.98 13.64
N SER A 559 10.21 6.06 12.90
CA SER A 559 10.82 6.03 11.56
C SER A 559 12.33 6.25 11.58
N VAL A 560 13.05 5.44 10.81
CA VAL A 560 14.51 5.51 10.62
C VAL A 560 14.83 5.43 9.12
N ALA A 561 15.26 6.53 8.50
CA ALA A 561 15.46 6.61 7.04
C ALA A 561 16.83 7.18 6.64
N GLY A 562 17.72 6.33 6.11
CA GLY A 562 19.09 6.71 5.72
C GLY A 562 19.41 6.35 4.27
N ARG A 563 20.15 7.21 3.57
CA ARG A 563 20.49 7.00 2.15
C ARG A 563 21.52 5.89 1.94
N ARG A 564 22.57 5.90 2.76
CA ARG A 564 23.69 4.95 2.73
C ARG A 564 23.41 3.73 3.59
N ALA A 565 22.84 3.97 4.77
CA ALA A 565 22.32 2.94 5.68
C ALA A 565 21.28 3.57 6.61
N ALA A 566 20.19 2.86 6.89
CA ALA A 566 19.27 3.20 7.97
C ALA A 566 19.94 2.98 9.34
N ILE A 567 20.67 1.87 9.46
CA ILE A 567 21.44 1.52 10.65
C ILE A 567 22.83 1.06 10.20
N TYR A 568 23.88 1.68 10.72
CA TYR A 568 25.27 1.36 10.42
C TYR A 568 26.05 1.05 11.70
N MET A 569 26.76 -0.07 11.69
CA MET A 569 27.79 -0.41 12.67
C MET A 569 29.12 -0.52 11.93
N SER A 570 30.11 0.27 12.35
CA SER A 570 31.49 0.20 11.85
C SER A 570 32.14 -1.15 12.19
N ASP A 571 33.37 -1.35 11.75
CA ASP A 571 34.20 -2.50 12.13
C ASP A 571 34.75 -2.42 13.56
N ASN A 572 34.68 -1.24 14.21
CA ASN A 572 35.04 -1.01 15.61
C ASN A 572 33.86 -0.88 16.59
N ALA A 573 32.61 -0.73 16.13
CA ALA A 573 31.43 -0.60 16.99
C ALA A 573 30.57 -1.88 17.07
N LEU A 574 30.47 -2.47 18.27
CA LEU A 574 29.49 -3.53 18.56
C LEU A 574 28.21 -2.94 19.14
N VAL A 575 27.06 -3.36 18.63
CA VAL A 575 25.76 -3.19 19.30
C VAL A 575 25.32 -4.53 19.88
N GLY A 576 24.83 -4.56 21.12
CA GLY A 576 24.36 -5.79 21.76
C GLY A 576 23.04 -6.28 21.15
N GLU A 577 21.98 -5.48 21.32
CA GLU A 577 20.64 -5.76 20.79
C GLU A 577 20.08 -4.57 20.01
N ILE A 578 19.42 -4.85 18.88
CA ILE A 578 18.57 -3.92 18.13
C ILE A 578 17.18 -4.55 18.07
N ASN A 579 16.17 -3.88 18.61
CA ASN A 579 14.80 -4.38 18.70
C ASN A 579 13.87 -3.53 17.82
N VAL A 580 13.34 -4.13 16.76
CA VAL A 580 12.33 -3.53 15.88
C VAL A 580 10.94 -3.88 16.43
N LEU A 581 10.27 -2.86 16.96
CA LEU A 581 9.02 -2.97 17.71
C LEU A 581 7.83 -2.48 16.86
N ARG A 582 6.60 -2.81 17.30
CA ARG A 582 5.38 -2.47 16.56
C ARG A 582 5.27 -0.96 16.35
N GLY A 583 5.11 -0.55 15.08
CA GLY A 583 5.06 0.85 14.65
C GLY A 583 6.36 1.37 14.01
N ALA A 584 7.46 0.61 14.09
CA ALA A 584 8.70 0.96 13.41
C ALA A 584 8.57 0.98 11.88
N SER A 585 9.32 1.90 11.25
CA SER A 585 9.49 1.97 9.79
C SER A 585 10.96 2.22 9.47
N ILE A 586 11.57 1.40 8.60
CA ILE A 586 13.01 1.46 8.31
C ILE A 586 13.21 1.56 6.79
N GLN A 587 13.91 2.60 6.33
CA GLN A 587 14.22 2.83 4.91
C GLN A 587 15.72 3.00 4.69
N GLY A 588 16.29 2.17 3.81
CA GLY A 588 17.74 2.03 3.63
C GLY A 588 18.30 0.83 4.39
N ASP A 589 19.52 0.42 4.06
CA ASP A 589 20.11 -0.85 4.49
C ASP A 589 20.48 -0.88 5.98
N ILE A 590 20.47 -2.07 6.58
CA ILE A 590 21.05 -2.35 7.90
C ILE A 590 22.41 -3.00 7.67
N VAL A 591 23.48 -2.29 8.04
CA VAL A 591 24.87 -2.67 7.75
C VAL A 591 25.68 -2.82 9.03
N SER A 592 26.48 -3.87 9.12
CA SER A 592 27.43 -4.14 10.19
C SER A 592 28.73 -4.69 9.63
N LEU A 593 29.83 -3.97 9.86
CA LEU A 593 31.17 -4.40 9.46
C LEU A 593 31.92 -5.11 10.60
N TYR A 594 31.45 -4.97 11.85
CA TYR A 594 32.04 -5.55 13.05
C TYR A 594 32.21 -7.07 12.94
N GLY A 595 33.36 -7.57 13.43
CA GLY A 595 33.72 -8.98 13.31
C GLY A 595 34.74 -9.51 14.32
N ARG A 596 34.97 -8.82 15.45
CA ARG A 596 35.89 -9.32 16.49
C ARG A 596 35.28 -10.51 17.24
N VAL A 597 36.15 -11.36 17.78
CA VAL A 597 35.81 -12.51 18.64
C VAL A 597 36.00 -12.19 20.13
N ASP A 598 35.59 -13.10 21.01
CA ASP A 598 36.00 -13.10 22.42
C ASP A 598 37.26 -13.93 22.67
N GLU A 599 37.73 -13.91 23.92
CA GLU A 599 38.91 -14.65 24.39
C GLU A 599 38.81 -16.17 24.20
N GLN A 600 37.60 -16.71 24.04
CA GLN A 600 37.34 -18.12 23.76
C GLN A 600 37.20 -18.39 22.25
N GLY A 601 37.52 -17.42 21.40
CA GLY A 601 37.44 -17.51 19.95
C GLY A 601 36.01 -17.48 19.40
N ARG A 602 35.00 -17.17 20.23
CA ARG A 602 33.60 -17.13 19.80
C ARG A 602 33.29 -15.77 19.18
N GLN A 603 32.51 -15.76 18.12
CA GLN A 603 32.10 -14.53 17.45
C GLN A 603 31.26 -13.65 18.39
N ARG A 604 31.63 -12.37 18.56
CA ARG A 604 30.78 -11.40 19.26
C ARG A 604 29.65 -10.97 18.32
N LEU A 605 28.40 -11.23 18.71
CA LEU A 605 27.22 -11.06 17.86
C LEU A 605 26.38 -9.85 18.27
N THR A 606 25.77 -9.21 17.28
CA THR A 606 24.67 -8.26 17.43
C THR A 606 23.35 -8.98 17.16
N SER A 607 22.40 -8.88 18.09
CA SER A 607 21.07 -9.49 17.93
C SER A 607 20.06 -8.49 17.37
N LEU A 608 19.67 -8.65 16.11
CA LEU A 608 18.63 -7.88 15.45
C LEU A 608 17.28 -8.62 15.57
N ASN A 609 16.44 -8.16 16.50
CA ASN A 609 15.19 -8.79 16.86
C ASN A 609 13.97 -8.08 16.25
N PHE A 610 13.00 -8.85 15.74
CA PHE A 610 11.72 -8.37 15.24
C PHE A 610 10.57 -8.93 16.09
N GLY A 611 9.53 -8.14 16.34
CA GLY A 611 8.29 -8.64 16.97
C GLY A 611 8.39 -8.97 18.46
N ARG A 612 9.20 -8.20 19.21
CA ARG A 612 9.11 -8.13 20.68
C ARG A 612 8.04 -7.11 21.11
N GLN A 613 7.46 -7.31 22.29
CA GLN A 613 6.56 -6.33 22.92
C GLN A 613 7.33 -5.11 23.43
N ALA A 614 6.61 -4.01 23.67
CA ALA A 614 7.16 -2.75 24.18
C ALA A 614 6.51 -2.31 25.51
N ASP A 615 7.27 -1.67 26.39
CA ASP A 615 6.73 -0.91 27.53
C ASP A 615 6.04 0.39 27.07
N ALA A 616 5.31 1.06 27.97
CA ALA A 616 4.62 2.32 27.65
C ALA A 616 5.58 3.48 27.28
N GLN A 617 6.87 3.31 27.56
CA GLN A 617 7.94 4.26 27.26
C GLN A 617 8.67 3.91 25.95
N GLY A 618 8.36 2.79 25.29
CA GLY A 618 8.91 2.33 24.02
C GLY A 618 10.10 1.37 24.12
N ARG A 619 10.39 0.81 25.29
CA ARG A 619 11.48 -0.16 25.50
C ARG A 619 11.06 -1.57 25.15
N ALA A 620 11.97 -2.36 24.59
CA ALA A 620 11.71 -3.78 24.32
C ALA A 620 11.55 -4.60 25.62
N LEU A 621 10.63 -5.56 25.57
CA LEU A 621 10.41 -6.62 26.54
C LEU A 621 10.72 -7.98 25.91
N ASP A 622 11.05 -9.00 26.71
CA ASP A 622 11.35 -10.34 26.19
C ASP A 622 10.13 -11.09 25.62
N ALA A 623 8.91 -10.62 25.94
CA ALA A 623 7.67 -11.23 25.48
C ALA A 623 7.44 -11.01 23.97
N PRO A 624 6.97 -12.03 23.22
CA PRO A 624 6.69 -11.91 21.79
C PRO A 624 5.40 -11.12 21.52
N ASP A 625 5.39 -10.31 20.46
CA ASP A 625 4.21 -9.58 20.01
C ASP A 625 3.53 -10.28 18.83
N ALA A 626 2.49 -11.07 19.11
CA ALA A 626 1.68 -11.73 18.09
C ALA A 626 0.90 -10.75 17.18
N GLY A 627 0.78 -9.48 17.56
CA GLY A 627 0.18 -8.40 16.77
C GLY A 627 1.20 -7.50 16.05
N PHE A 628 2.48 -7.91 16.01
CA PHE A 628 3.50 -7.25 15.20
C PHE A 628 3.28 -7.54 13.72
N THR A 629 3.39 -6.50 12.89
CA THR A 629 3.41 -6.61 11.42
C THR A 629 4.44 -5.62 10.89
N PHE A 630 5.42 -6.10 10.13
CA PHE A 630 6.49 -5.28 9.58
C PHE A 630 6.85 -5.74 8.17
N ARG A 631 7.17 -4.79 7.29
CA ARG A 631 7.73 -5.03 5.95
C ARG A 631 9.04 -4.26 5.83
N TYR A 632 10.04 -4.90 5.26
CA TYR A 632 11.32 -4.30 4.94
C TYR A 632 11.74 -4.68 3.52
N ASP A 633 12.25 -3.68 2.79
CA ASP A 633 12.68 -3.76 1.38
C ASP A 633 14.16 -3.34 1.20
N GLY A 634 14.90 -3.21 2.31
CA GLY A 634 16.33 -2.95 2.32
C GLY A 634 17.15 -4.21 2.62
N ASN A 635 18.46 -4.13 2.42
CA ASN A 635 19.35 -5.25 2.66
C ASN A 635 19.75 -5.33 4.14
N ILE A 636 20.13 -6.54 4.60
CA ILE A 636 20.68 -6.76 5.95
C ILE A 636 22.06 -7.38 5.79
N GLN A 637 23.10 -6.61 6.07
CA GLN A 637 24.49 -6.89 5.66
C GLN A 637 25.40 -6.97 6.89
N GLY A 638 25.66 -8.18 7.39
CA GLY A 638 26.51 -8.40 8.57
C GLY A 638 26.85 -9.87 8.79
N ILE A 639 27.39 -10.52 7.76
CA ILE A 639 27.70 -11.97 7.76
C ILE A 639 28.68 -12.39 8.88
N ARG A 640 29.42 -11.43 9.46
CA ARG A 640 30.36 -11.67 10.55
C ARG A 640 29.72 -11.60 11.94
N ASN A 641 28.63 -10.86 12.16
CA ASN A 641 28.10 -10.66 13.52
C ASN A 641 26.57 -10.52 13.66
N LEU A 642 25.80 -10.28 12.59
CA LEU A 642 24.35 -10.10 12.70
C LEU A 642 23.62 -11.44 12.84
N ARG A 643 23.06 -11.67 14.03
CA ARG A 643 22.02 -12.67 14.27
C ARG A 643 20.65 -12.02 14.12
N VAL A 644 19.79 -12.56 13.27
CA VAL A 644 18.40 -12.11 13.10
C VAL A 644 17.46 -13.01 13.89
N GLY A 645 16.63 -12.45 14.76
CA GLY A 645 15.63 -13.18 15.54
C GLY A 645 14.22 -12.66 15.28
N LEU A 646 13.27 -13.53 14.93
CA LEU A 646 11.85 -13.18 14.86
C LEU A 646 11.16 -13.75 16.10
N ALA A 647 10.71 -12.89 17.01
CA ALA A 647 10.10 -13.30 18.28
C ALA A 647 8.60 -13.58 18.16
N GLY A 648 7.86 -12.80 17.36
CA GLY A 648 6.42 -12.97 17.18
C GLY A 648 5.84 -12.14 16.02
N GLY A 649 4.60 -12.44 15.64
CA GLY A 649 3.88 -11.71 14.60
C GLY A 649 4.44 -11.96 13.20
N GLN A 650 4.21 -11.03 12.27
CA GLN A 650 4.55 -11.16 10.85
C GLN A 650 5.69 -10.22 10.45
N THR A 651 6.75 -10.77 9.85
CA THR A 651 7.88 -10.02 9.32
C THR A 651 8.08 -10.39 7.84
N SER A 652 7.84 -9.45 6.93
CA SER A 652 8.19 -9.57 5.52
C SER A 652 9.56 -8.94 5.28
N LEU A 653 10.57 -9.75 4.98
CA LEU A 653 11.90 -9.29 4.57
C LEU A 653 12.05 -9.51 3.07
N ASN A 654 12.57 -8.51 2.35
CA ASN A 654 12.74 -8.54 0.89
C ASN A 654 14.14 -8.01 0.55
N GLY A 655 14.78 -8.54 -0.50
CA GLY A 655 16.11 -8.12 -0.95
C GLY A 655 17.23 -9.13 -0.68
N GLU A 656 18.47 -8.66 -0.56
CA GLU A 656 19.61 -9.54 -0.22
C GLU A 656 20.02 -9.38 1.25
N HIS A 657 20.22 -10.52 1.92
CA HIS A 657 20.66 -10.56 3.31
C HIS A 657 21.91 -11.41 3.44
N ARG A 658 22.96 -10.91 4.10
CA ARG A 658 24.18 -11.64 4.44
C ARG A 658 24.29 -11.68 5.95
N LEU A 659 23.99 -12.83 6.55
CA LEU A 659 23.73 -12.96 8.00
C LEU A 659 24.67 -13.96 8.67
N TYR A 660 24.97 -13.77 9.95
CA TYR A 660 25.61 -14.80 10.75
C TYR A 660 24.64 -15.97 10.99
N SER A 661 23.42 -15.67 11.46
CA SER A 661 22.36 -16.67 11.68
C SER A 661 20.98 -16.02 11.60
N LEU A 662 19.94 -16.82 11.37
CA LEU A 662 18.55 -16.39 11.44
C LEU A 662 17.73 -17.41 12.23
N ASP A 663 16.91 -16.96 13.18
CA ASP A 663 16.06 -17.79 14.03
C ASP A 663 14.59 -17.29 13.99
N ILE A 664 13.68 -18.10 13.43
CA ILE A 664 12.22 -17.88 13.52
C ILE A 664 11.72 -18.59 14.79
N ALA A 665 11.11 -17.86 15.74
CA ALA A 665 10.54 -18.44 16.95
C ALA A 665 9.09 -18.93 16.78
N PRO A 666 8.60 -19.83 17.65
CA PRO A 666 7.19 -20.22 17.67
C PRO A 666 6.27 -19.01 17.85
N GLY A 667 5.26 -18.89 16.98
CA GLY A 667 4.36 -17.73 16.96
C GLY A 667 4.86 -16.53 16.13
N ALA A 668 6.02 -16.64 15.47
CA ALA A 668 6.49 -15.70 14.46
C ALA A 668 6.35 -16.29 13.04
N THR A 669 6.13 -15.41 12.07
CA THR A 669 6.09 -15.72 10.63
C THR A 669 7.13 -14.87 9.90
N LEU A 670 8.04 -15.52 9.17
CA LEU A 670 8.89 -14.88 8.16
C LEU A 670 8.26 -15.05 6.78
N SER A 671 8.16 -13.95 6.03
CA SER A 671 7.79 -13.94 4.63
C SER A 671 8.65 -12.96 3.81
N GLY A 672 8.30 -12.78 2.54
CA GLY A 672 8.92 -11.85 1.61
C GLY A 672 9.82 -12.53 0.57
N ASN A 673 10.33 -11.71 -0.36
CA ASN A 673 11.13 -12.17 -1.51
C ASN A 673 12.62 -11.88 -1.29
N SER A 674 13.38 -12.88 -0.82
CA SER A 674 14.75 -12.65 -0.35
C SER A 674 15.76 -13.73 -0.68
N ARG A 675 17.01 -13.30 -0.87
CA ARG A 675 18.18 -14.16 -0.95
C ARG A 675 19.03 -14.02 0.32
N TYR A 676 19.08 -15.08 1.11
CA TYR A 676 19.86 -15.19 2.34
C TYR A 676 21.21 -15.86 2.03
N THR A 677 22.32 -15.23 2.40
CA THR A 677 23.65 -15.84 2.42
C THR A 677 24.08 -15.98 3.87
N MET A 678 24.25 -17.21 4.34
CA MET A 678 24.59 -17.50 5.74
C MET A 678 26.10 -17.58 5.95
N ASN A 679 26.54 -17.39 7.19
CA ASN A 679 27.89 -17.75 7.63
C ASN A 679 28.01 -19.27 7.84
N ASP A 680 29.16 -19.87 7.52
CA ASP A 680 29.41 -21.31 7.65
C ASP A 680 29.28 -21.82 9.10
N ALA A 681 29.52 -20.96 10.10
CA ALA A 681 29.34 -21.27 11.52
C ALA A 681 27.89 -21.10 12.02
N GLY A 682 26.97 -20.67 11.15
CA GLY A 682 25.57 -20.42 11.45
C GLY A 682 24.59 -21.23 10.60
N ALA A 683 23.30 -20.95 10.80
CA ALA A 683 22.21 -21.59 10.07
C ALA A 683 21.00 -20.66 9.98
N PHE A 684 20.11 -20.97 9.04
CA PHE A 684 18.74 -20.44 9.00
C PHE A 684 17.83 -21.46 9.70
N ARG A 685 17.21 -21.08 10.82
CA ARG A 685 16.40 -21.97 11.67
C ARG A 685 14.92 -21.56 11.66
N ASN A 686 14.04 -22.51 11.36
CA ASN A 686 12.59 -22.35 11.43
C ASN A 686 12.00 -23.15 12.59
N ARG A 687 11.42 -22.45 13.57
CA ARG A 687 10.60 -22.99 14.68
C ARG A 687 9.23 -22.30 14.76
N GLY A 688 8.90 -21.51 13.74
CA GLY A 688 7.65 -20.77 13.62
C GLY A 688 7.04 -21.07 12.25
N THR A 689 6.65 -20.04 11.50
CA THR A 689 6.22 -20.20 10.11
C THR A 689 7.21 -19.53 9.16
N LEU A 690 7.64 -20.25 8.12
CA LEU A 690 8.29 -19.70 6.93
C LEU A 690 7.30 -19.77 5.78
N SER A 691 7.02 -18.64 5.13
CA SER A 691 6.10 -18.54 3.99
C SER A 691 6.70 -17.61 2.95
N PRO A 692 7.37 -18.12 1.89
CA PRO A 692 8.00 -17.28 0.87
C PRO A 692 7.05 -16.24 0.26
N GLY A 693 7.61 -15.16 -0.26
CA GLY A 693 6.85 -14.16 -1.00
C GLY A 693 5.93 -13.27 -0.16
N ASN A 694 5.03 -12.56 -0.84
CA ASN A 694 3.96 -11.75 -0.25
C ASN A 694 2.64 -12.16 -0.95
N SER A 695 2.20 -13.41 -0.69
CA SER A 695 1.69 -14.32 -1.75
C SER A 695 2.80 -14.68 -2.76
N PHE A 696 2.51 -15.42 -3.84
CA PHE A 696 3.50 -16.12 -4.69
C PHE A 696 4.88 -15.44 -4.82
N GLY A 697 5.93 -16.12 -4.37
CA GLY A 697 7.30 -15.60 -4.41
C GLY A 697 8.41 -16.63 -4.23
N SER A 698 9.58 -16.16 -3.81
CA SER A 698 10.76 -17.01 -3.66
C SER A 698 11.64 -16.62 -2.48
N ILE A 699 12.15 -17.62 -1.76
CA ILE A 699 13.23 -17.48 -0.79
C ILE A 699 14.37 -18.42 -1.20
N ALA A 700 15.59 -17.88 -1.29
CA ALA A 700 16.79 -18.64 -1.61
C ALA A 700 17.78 -18.57 -0.43
N ILE A 701 18.14 -19.72 0.13
CA ILE A 701 19.08 -19.86 1.25
C ILE A 701 20.40 -20.43 0.71
N ALA A 702 21.39 -19.56 0.54
CA ALA A 702 22.78 -19.91 0.32
C ALA A 702 23.45 -20.21 1.68
N GLY A 703 23.25 -21.45 2.16
CA GLY A 703 23.67 -21.93 3.46
C GLY A 703 22.83 -23.13 3.93
N ASN A 704 22.98 -23.51 5.20
CA ASN A 704 22.19 -24.59 5.79
C ASN A 704 20.82 -24.09 6.30
N TYR A 705 19.78 -24.90 6.07
CA TYR A 705 18.42 -24.72 6.59
C TYR A 705 18.12 -25.80 7.62
N VAL A 706 17.48 -25.41 8.72
CA VAL A 706 17.01 -26.34 9.76
C VAL A 706 15.56 -26.00 10.09
N GLN A 707 14.63 -26.92 9.85
CA GLN A 707 13.29 -26.85 10.40
C GLN A 707 13.20 -27.81 11.60
N GLU A 708 12.88 -27.27 12.78
CA GLU A 708 12.65 -28.08 13.98
C GLU A 708 11.17 -28.55 14.02
N SER A 709 10.81 -29.48 14.91
CA SER A 709 9.47 -30.11 14.93
C SER A 709 8.29 -29.18 15.26
N THR A 710 8.56 -27.93 15.66
CA THR A 710 7.55 -26.87 15.82
C THR A 710 7.51 -25.89 14.64
N GLY A 711 8.46 -26.02 13.71
CA GLY A 711 8.54 -25.23 12.49
C GLY A 711 7.56 -25.72 11.43
N ARG A 712 7.10 -24.77 10.62
CA ARG A 712 6.13 -24.95 9.55
C ARG A 712 6.59 -24.22 8.31
N LEU A 713 6.59 -24.91 7.17
CA LEU A 713 6.85 -24.34 5.85
C LEU A 713 5.51 -24.24 5.10
N VAL A 714 5.06 -23.01 4.83
CA VAL A 714 3.86 -22.74 4.03
C VAL A 714 4.30 -22.34 2.62
N LEU A 715 3.68 -22.95 1.61
CA LEU A 715 3.95 -22.69 0.20
C LEU A 715 2.62 -22.53 -0.53
N GLU A 716 2.31 -21.31 -0.99
CA GLU A 716 1.14 -21.04 -1.83
C GLU A 716 1.35 -21.58 -3.24
N THR A 717 0.29 -22.07 -3.90
CA THR A 717 0.34 -22.46 -5.32
C THR A 717 -1.04 -22.45 -5.97
N ASN A 718 -1.08 -22.37 -7.30
CA ASN A 718 -2.33 -22.39 -8.09
C ASN A 718 -2.22 -23.17 -9.41
N ALA A 719 -3.37 -23.39 -10.06
CA ALA A 719 -3.47 -24.18 -11.28
C ALA A 719 -2.92 -23.48 -12.54
N SER A 720 -2.86 -22.15 -12.54
CA SER A 720 -2.28 -21.33 -13.62
C SER A 720 -0.76 -21.19 -13.56
N GLY A 721 -0.11 -21.69 -12.50
CA GLY A 721 1.34 -21.86 -12.37
C GLY A 721 2.03 -20.90 -11.38
N GLY A 722 1.28 -19.96 -10.78
CA GLY A 722 1.76 -19.17 -9.65
C GLY A 722 2.05 -20.08 -8.45
N ARG A 723 3.21 -19.90 -7.82
CA ARG A 723 3.72 -20.77 -6.75
C ARG A 723 4.77 -20.07 -5.91
N ASP A 724 4.86 -20.46 -4.65
CA ASP A 724 6.02 -20.21 -3.80
C ASP A 724 7.15 -21.18 -4.10
N THR A 725 8.38 -20.72 -3.83
CA THR A 725 9.59 -21.53 -3.94
C THR A 725 10.53 -21.28 -2.75
N LEU A 726 11.04 -22.35 -2.15
CA LEU A 726 12.14 -22.34 -1.19
C LEU A 726 13.31 -23.16 -1.75
N THR A 727 14.42 -22.50 -2.10
CA THR A 727 15.65 -23.16 -2.59
C THR A 727 16.72 -23.12 -1.50
N VAL A 728 17.38 -24.25 -1.21
CA VAL A 728 18.45 -24.34 -0.20
C VAL A 728 19.71 -24.94 -0.85
N SER A 729 20.83 -24.21 -0.85
CA SER A 729 22.08 -24.69 -1.50
C SER A 729 22.98 -25.53 -0.58
N GLY A 730 22.76 -25.48 0.74
CA GLY A 730 23.46 -26.30 1.72
C GLY A 730 22.69 -27.57 2.08
N LEU A 731 22.85 -28.03 3.32
CA LEU A 731 22.01 -29.07 3.90
C LEU A 731 20.68 -28.47 4.38
N ALA A 732 19.58 -29.14 4.07
CA ALA A 732 18.27 -28.88 4.66
C ALA A 732 17.89 -30.04 5.60
N SER A 733 18.06 -29.85 6.90
CA SER A 733 17.55 -30.80 7.91
C SER A 733 16.10 -30.42 8.24
N VAL A 734 15.13 -31.30 7.99
CA VAL A 734 13.70 -31.00 8.09
C VAL A 734 12.96 -31.89 9.10
N ALA A 735 11.93 -31.29 9.71
CA ALA A 735 10.96 -31.85 10.65
C ALA A 735 9.71 -30.94 10.64
N GLY A 736 8.68 -31.25 11.44
CA GLY A 736 7.50 -30.41 11.61
C GLY A 736 6.55 -30.42 10.41
N GLU A 737 5.90 -29.30 10.12
CA GLU A 737 4.82 -29.21 9.11
C GLU A 737 5.33 -28.73 7.74
N LEU A 738 4.91 -29.41 6.67
CA LEU A 738 4.89 -28.87 5.30
C LEU A 738 3.43 -28.64 4.88
N HIS A 739 3.12 -27.41 4.47
CA HIS A 739 1.76 -26.96 4.18
C HIS A 739 1.66 -26.33 2.79
N VAL A 740 0.91 -26.97 1.89
CA VAL A 740 0.58 -26.38 0.57
C VAL A 740 -0.75 -25.65 0.62
N ALA A 741 -0.74 -24.35 0.37
CA ALA A 741 -1.93 -23.50 0.40
C ALA A 741 -2.44 -23.23 -1.02
N LEU A 742 -3.56 -23.84 -1.39
CA LEU A 742 -4.11 -23.79 -2.75
C LEU A 742 -5.00 -22.56 -2.93
N GLN A 743 -4.53 -21.64 -3.76
CA GLN A 743 -5.19 -20.35 -4.01
C GLN A 743 -6.35 -20.47 -5.02
N PRO A 744 -7.35 -19.55 -5.00
CA PRO A 744 -8.51 -19.62 -5.90
C PRO A 744 -8.16 -19.59 -7.40
N ASP A 745 -8.45 -20.67 -8.12
CA ASP A 745 -8.14 -20.85 -9.55
C ASP A 745 -8.99 -21.97 -10.17
N TRP A 746 -8.92 -22.18 -11.50
CA TRP A 746 -9.52 -23.34 -12.14
C TRP A 746 -8.63 -24.59 -12.02
N TYR A 747 -8.89 -25.40 -11.00
CA TYR A 747 -8.28 -26.73 -10.88
C TYR A 747 -8.98 -27.71 -11.82
N ALA A 748 -8.27 -28.24 -12.81
CA ALA A 748 -8.72 -29.41 -13.57
C ALA A 748 -8.91 -30.61 -12.62
N ASP A 749 -9.88 -31.47 -12.87
CA ASP A 749 -10.06 -32.68 -12.06
C ASP A 749 -8.85 -33.62 -12.23
N GLY A 750 -8.19 -33.96 -11.12
CA GLY A 750 -6.91 -34.68 -11.12
C GLY A 750 -5.68 -33.81 -11.39
N TRP A 751 -5.78 -32.47 -11.30
CA TRP A 751 -4.60 -31.58 -11.31
C TRP A 751 -3.67 -31.91 -10.15
N THR A 752 -2.35 -31.83 -10.38
CA THR A 752 -1.31 -32.16 -9.38
C THR A 752 -0.21 -31.10 -9.29
N VAL A 753 0.37 -30.96 -8.09
CA VAL A 753 1.63 -30.26 -7.82
C VAL A 753 2.53 -31.14 -6.94
N ARG A 754 3.85 -31.12 -7.17
CA ARG A 754 4.86 -31.94 -6.46
C ARG A 754 5.68 -31.11 -5.46
N SER A 755 6.17 -31.73 -4.38
CA SER A 755 7.03 -31.06 -3.39
C SER A 755 8.30 -30.47 -4.02
N ALA A 756 8.94 -31.20 -4.93
CA ALA A 756 10.12 -30.75 -5.67
C ALA A 756 9.90 -29.51 -6.57
N GLU A 757 8.65 -29.13 -6.85
CA GLU A 757 8.33 -27.88 -7.54
C GLU A 757 8.37 -26.65 -6.61
N LEU A 758 8.17 -26.86 -5.30
CA LEU A 758 7.95 -25.82 -4.29
C LEU A 758 9.12 -25.74 -3.29
N PHE A 759 9.73 -26.87 -2.94
CA PHE A 759 10.88 -26.98 -2.05
C PHE A 759 12.03 -27.69 -2.76
N GLN A 760 13.18 -27.03 -2.85
CA GLN A 760 14.31 -27.41 -3.69
C GLN A 760 15.63 -27.41 -2.88
N PRO A 761 15.84 -28.41 -2.01
CA PRO A 761 17.09 -28.58 -1.27
C PRO A 761 18.17 -29.25 -2.14
N ALA A 762 19.41 -28.77 -2.04
CA ALA A 762 20.57 -29.42 -2.67
C ALA A 762 20.96 -30.73 -1.97
N ARG A 763 20.69 -30.84 -0.66
CA ARG A 763 20.71 -32.06 0.15
C ARG A 763 19.64 -31.99 1.23
N GLN A 764 18.92 -33.07 1.46
CA GLN A 764 17.93 -33.19 2.54
C GLN A 764 18.40 -34.22 3.60
N GLU A 765 18.04 -33.96 4.85
CA GLU A 765 18.14 -34.88 5.99
C GLU A 765 16.85 -34.79 6.81
N GLY A 766 16.38 -35.90 7.37
CA GLY A 766 15.07 -35.96 8.02
C GLY A 766 13.91 -35.89 7.02
N ASP A 767 12.70 -35.80 7.53
CA ASP A 767 11.46 -35.66 6.74
C ASP A 767 10.42 -34.86 7.53
N PHE A 768 9.36 -34.40 6.88
CA PHE A 768 8.31 -33.65 7.56
C PHE A 768 7.42 -34.57 8.41
N ASP A 769 7.20 -34.22 9.68
CA ASP A 769 6.35 -34.95 10.63
C ASP A 769 4.86 -34.90 10.21
N VAL A 770 4.45 -33.80 9.55
CA VAL A 770 3.05 -33.56 9.15
C VAL A 770 3.00 -32.95 7.75
N LEU A 771 2.16 -33.52 6.89
CA LEU A 771 1.85 -33.00 5.55
C LEU A 771 0.43 -32.44 5.54
N VAL A 772 0.28 -31.17 5.16
CA VAL A 772 -1.00 -30.49 5.05
C VAL A 772 -1.16 -29.93 3.65
N ALA A 773 -2.37 -30.03 3.09
CA ALA A 773 -2.79 -29.14 2.02
C ALA A 773 -4.17 -28.58 2.34
N SER A 774 -4.35 -27.29 2.08
CA SER A 774 -5.61 -26.59 2.32
C SER A 774 -6.14 -25.96 1.03
N ILE A 775 -7.46 -26.02 0.85
CA ILE A 775 -8.18 -25.36 -0.24
C ILE A 775 -9.49 -24.80 0.32
N ALA A 776 -9.75 -23.52 0.08
CA ALA A 776 -10.95 -22.84 0.59
C ALA A 776 -12.14 -23.07 -0.35
N SER A 777 -12.67 -24.30 -0.38
CA SER A 777 -13.69 -24.74 -1.34
C SER A 777 -14.81 -25.60 -0.72
N PRO A 778 -16.09 -25.39 -1.09
CA PRO A 778 -17.19 -26.30 -0.77
C PRO A 778 -17.26 -27.58 -1.65
N THR A 779 -16.48 -27.69 -2.73
CA THR A 779 -16.65 -28.71 -3.78
C THR A 779 -15.36 -29.45 -4.16
N LEU A 780 -14.20 -28.83 -3.93
CA LEU A 780 -12.88 -29.42 -4.19
C LEU A 780 -12.35 -30.13 -2.94
N LEU A 781 -11.70 -31.27 -3.16
CA LEU A 781 -10.94 -32.00 -2.17
C LEU A 781 -9.47 -32.08 -2.59
N VAL A 782 -8.56 -32.12 -1.62
CA VAL A 782 -7.14 -32.38 -1.86
C VAL A 782 -6.80 -33.75 -1.30
N ASP A 783 -6.10 -34.55 -2.10
CA ASP A 783 -5.56 -35.85 -1.72
C ASP A 783 -4.03 -35.79 -1.80
N THR A 784 -3.34 -36.42 -0.84
CA THR A 784 -1.88 -36.34 -0.67
C THR A 784 -1.29 -37.72 -0.88
N ARG A 785 -0.29 -37.83 -1.77
CA ARG A 785 0.30 -39.11 -2.18
C ARG A 785 1.82 -39.04 -2.20
N ASP A 786 2.46 -40.17 -1.93
CA ASP A 786 3.90 -40.32 -2.09
C ASP A 786 4.27 -40.36 -3.58
N ASP A 787 5.20 -39.51 -4.00
CA ASP A 787 5.72 -39.47 -5.37
C ASP A 787 6.95 -40.38 -5.48
N ALA A 788 6.70 -41.67 -5.70
CA ALA A 788 7.73 -42.71 -5.80
C ALA A 788 8.79 -42.51 -6.90
N GLY A 789 8.69 -41.45 -7.71
CA GLY A 789 9.72 -41.01 -8.66
C GLY A 789 10.81 -40.10 -8.05
N SER A 790 10.64 -39.60 -6.83
CA SER A 790 11.61 -38.74 -6.13
C SER A 790 11.91 -39.28 -4.73
N PRO A 791 13.17 -39.26 -4.25
CA PRO A 791 13.45 -39.39 -2.83
C PRO A 791 12.65 -38.33 -2.06
N GLN A 792 11.86 -38.76 -1.08
CA GLN A 792 11.04 -37.89 -0.22
C GLN A 792 10.12 -36.93 -1.00
N GLY A 793 9.64 -37.39 -2.16
CA GLY A 793 8.68 -36.67 -3.00
C GLY A 793 7.25 -36.82 -2.50
N TYR A 794 6.52 -35.71 -2.45
CA TYR A 794 5.07 -35.69 -2.20
C TYR A 794 4.34 -35.06 -3.38
N ALA A 795 3.13 -35.52 -3.65
CA ALA A 795 2.25 -34.95 -4.66
C ALA A 795 0.85 -34.70 -4.08
N TRP A 796 0.34 -33.49 -4.27
CA TRP A 796 -1.02 -33.12 -3.91
C TRP A 796 -1.89 -33.08 -5.17
N SER A 797 -3.01 -33.81 -5.16
CA SER A 797 -3.96 -33.84 -6.26
C SER A 797 -5.29 -33.23 -5.87
N VAL A 798 -5.82 -32.32 -6.70
CA VAL A 798 -7.14 -31.70 -6.52
C VAL A 798 -8.19 -32.48 -7.30
N MET A 799 -9.25 -32.89 -6.62
CA MET A 799 -10.31 -33.74 -7.16
C MET A 799 -11.70 -33.23 -6.76
N ARG A 800 -12.73 -33.59 -7.52
CA ARG A 800 -14.14 -33.36 -7.17
C ARG A 800 -14.84 -34.66 -6.82
N GLY A 801 -15.64 -34.63 -5.75
CA GLY A 801 -16.58 -35.73 -5.44
C GLY A 801 -17.63 -35.91 -6.54
N SER A 802 -18.09 -37.14 -6.78
CA SER A 802 -19.10 -37.42 -7.83
C SER A 802 -20.46 -36.75 -7.57
N ASP A 803 -20.68 -36.31 -6.33
CA ASP A 803 -21.83 -35.58 -5.84
C ASP A 803 -21.53 -34.11 -5.46
N ALA A 804 -20.30 -33.61 -5.69
CA ALA A 804 -19.77 -32.36 -5.16
C ALA A 804 -20.69 -31.13 -5.26
N TYR A 805 -21.42 -30.99 -6.38
CA TYR A 805 -22.44 -29.95 -6.53
C TYR A 805 -23.83 -30.42 -6.09
N SER A 806 -24.19 -31.68 -6.36
CA SER A 806 -25.52 -32.22 -6.08
C SER A 806 -25.87 -32.35 -4.60
N GLN A 807 -24.88 -32.44 -3.71
CA GLN A 807 -25.08 -32.39 -2.25
C GLN A 807 -25.76 -31.08 -1.80
N PHE A 808 -25.52 -29.97 -2.51
CA PHE A 808 -26.12 -28.66 -2.21
C PHE A 808 -27.48 -28.42 -2.90
N ALA A 809 -28.02 -29.42 -3.62
CA ALA A 809 -29.24 -29.25 -4.39
C ALA A 809 -30.50 -29.14 -3.53
N ARG A 810 -31.26 -28.06 -3.71
CA ARG A 810 -32.55 -27.82 -3.02
C ARG A 810 -33.76 -28.47 -3.70
N SER A 811 -33.55 -29.21 -4.79
CA SER A 811 -34.61 -29.85 -5.58
C SER A 811 -34.08 -31.06 -6.36
N GLY A 812 -34.98 -31.96 -6.78
CA GLY A 812 -34.60 -33.10 -7.64
C GLY A 812 -34.05 -32.67 -9.01
N ASN A 813 -34.54 -31.54 -9.54
CA ASN A 813 -34.05 -30.92 -10.77
C ASN A 813 -32.62 -30.37 -10.61
N GLY A 814 -32.34 -29.71 -9.47
CA GLY A 814 -30.98 -29.28 -9.11
C GLY A 814 -30.04 -30.46 -8.84
N ALA A 815 -30.52 -31.54 -8.23
CA ALA A 815 -29.70 -32.72 -7.91
C ALA A 815 -29.30 -33.50 -9.17
N ALA A 816 -30.19 -33.58 -10.16
CA ALA A 816 -29.88 -34.12 -11.48
C ALA A 816 -28.80 -33.28 -12.19
N LEU A 817 -28.91 -31.95 -12.13
CA LEU A 817 -27.94 -31.04 -12.72
C LEU A 817 -26.58 -31.07 -12.01
N GLY A 818 -26.56 -31.14 -10.68
CA GLY A 818 -25.32 -31.21 -9.90
C GLY A 818 -24.49 -32.47 -10.19
N ARG A 819 -25.14 -33.62 -10.45
CA ARG A 819 -24.45 -34.83 -10.90
C ARG A 819 -23.92 -34.70 -12.33
N ALA A 820 -24.65 -34.03 -13.22
CA ALA A 820 -24.16 -33.74 -14.57
C ALA A 820 -22.95 -32.79 -14.56
N LEU A 821 -22.93 -31.79 -13.67
CA LEU A 821 -21.76 -30.92 -13.45
C LEU A 821 -20.58 -31.70 -12.85
N GLY A 822 -20.82 -32.64 -11.93
CA GLY A 822 -19.79 -33.53 -11.37
C GLY A 822 -19.21 -34.52 -12.39
N GLN A 823 -19.97 -34.88 -13.42
CA GLN A 823 -19.47 -35.67 -14.56
C GLN A 823 -18.76 -34.81 -15.62
N ALA A 824 -19.13 -33.53 -15.74
CA ALA A 824 -18.61 -32.61 -16.75
C ALA A 824 -17.29 -31.92 -16.38
N SER A 825 -16.76 -32.11 -15.16
CA SER A 825 -15.55 -31.44 -14.66
C SER A 825 -14.22 -31.97 -15.21
N SER A 826 -14.25 -32.87 -16.21
CA SER A 826 -13.04 -33.41 -16.83
C SER A 826 -12.24 -32.32 -17.57
N GLY A 827 -10.91 -32.35 -17.41
CA GLY A 827 -10.00 -31.25 -17.77
C GLY A 827 -9.93 -30.83 -19.25
N GLN A 828 -10.67 -31.46 -20.15
CA GLN A 828 -10.71 -31.10 -21.58
C GLN A 828 -11.68 -29.95 -21.89
N GLN A 829 -12.56 -29.55 -20.96
CA GLN A 829 -13.66 -28.62 -21.22
C GLN A 829 -13.31 -27.16 -20.86
N LEU A 830 -12.33 -26.60 -21.57
CA LEU A 830 -11.87 -25.20 -21.42
C LEU A 830 -12.99 -24.14 -21.31
N PRO A 831 -14.14 -24.23 -22.03
CA PRO A 831 -15.20 -23.22 -21.92
C PRO A 831 -15.93 -23.20 -20.58
N LEU A 832 -15.73 -24.18 -19.69
CA LEU A 832 -16.36 -24.25 -18.36
C LEU A 832 -15.50 -23.63 -17.25
N ARG A 833 -14.29 -23.12 -17.56
CA ARG A 833 -13.31 -22.64 -16.58
C ARG A 833 -13.87 -21.65 -15.56
N ASP A 834 -14.43 -20.54 -16.03
CA ASP A 834 -14.94 -19.47 -15.15
C ASP A 834 -16.15 -19.93 -14.34
N LEU A 835 -17.02 -20.76 -14.94
CA LEU A 835 -18.19 -21.33 -14.28
C LEU A 835 -17.76 -22.23 -13.12
N TYR A 836 -16.78 -23.11 -13.33
CA TYR A 836 -16.26 -23.97 -12.27
C TYR A 836 -15.52 -23.18 -11.20
N ARG A 837 -14.63 -22.23 -11.55
CA ARG A 837 -13.97 -21.37 -10.54
C ARG A 837 -14.98 -20.66 -9.63
N SER A 838 -16.06 -20.12 -10.23
CA SER A 838 -17.11 -19.39 -9.50
C SER A 838 -18.01 -20.29 -8.66
N LEU A 839 -18.11 -21.59 -8.96
CA LEU A 839 -18.77 -22.60 -8.11
C LEU A 839 -17.83 -23.07 -7.01
N ASP A 840 -16.58 -23.34 -7.36
CA ASP A 840 -15.59 -24.02 -6.54
C ASP A 840 -14.96 -23.13 -5.47
N PHE A 841 -14.96 -21.81 -5.66
CA PHE A 841 -14.55 -20.83 -4.64
C PHE A 841 -15.71 -19.94 -4.19
N SER A 842 -16.92 -20.49 -4.24
CA SER A 842 -18.12 -19.90 -3.64
C SER A 842 -18.22 -20.17 -2.13
N ARG A 843 -19.28 -19.69 -1.45
CA ARG A 843 -19.45 -19.87 -0.01
C ARG A 843 -19.33 -21.33 0.44
N MET A 844 -18.58 -21.56 1.51
CA MET A 844 -18.38 -22.86 2.16
C MET A 844 -19.67 -23.58 2.62
N ASP A 845 -20.81 -22.87 2.72
CA ASP A 845 -22.12 -23.46 3.02
C ASP A 845 -22.88 -23.94 1.77
N GLY A 846 -22.27 -23.80 0.58
CA GLY A 846 -22.84 -24.19 -0.71
C GLY A 846 -24.09 -23.40 -1.11
N ALA A 847 -24.43 -22.29 -0.43
CA ALA A 847 -25.65 -21.53 -0.71
C ALA A 847 -25.66 -20.93 -2.12
N ASP A 848 -24.49 -20.61 -2.67
CA ASP A 848 -24.31 -20.12 -4.04
C ASP A 848 -24.45 -21.26 -5.06
N VAL A 849 -23.80 -22.41 -4.81
CA VAL A 849 -23.97 -23.63 -5.64
C VAL A 849 -25.45 -24.04 -5.71
N ALA A 850 -26.14 -24.03 -4.56
CA ALA A 850 -27.58 -24.28 -4.46
C ALA A 850 -28.44 -23.27 -5.24
N THR A 851 -27.92 -22.07 -5.51
CA THR A 851 -28.59 -21.02 -6.29
C THR A 851 -28.26 -21.15 -7.78
N ALA A 852 -27.00 -21.45 -8.11
CA ALA A 852 -26.53 -21.75 -9.45
C ALA A 852 -27.27 -22.96 -10.07
N LEU A 853 -27.50 -24.03 -9.30
CA LEU A 853 -28.22 -25.23 -9.76
C LEU A 853 -29.69 -24.97 -10.15
N GLU A 854 -30.32 -23.93 -9.62
CA GLU A 854 -31.69 -23.53 -10.01
C GLU A 854 -31.67 -22.53 -11.19
N GLN A 855 -30.54 -21.86 -11.47
CA GLN A 855 -30.35 -20.94 -12.61
C GLN A 855 -29.83 -21.63 -13.88
N LEU A 856 -28.91 -22.58 -13.72
CA LEU A 856 -28.21 -23.27 -14.80
C LEU A 856 -29.11 -24.29 -15.53
N GLY A 857 -30.30 -24.59 -14.99
CA GLY A 857 -31.27 -25.51 -15.59
C GLY A 857 -32.37 -24.82 -16.41
N PRO A 858 -33.04 -25.56 -17.32
CA PRO A 858 -34.11 -25.02 -18.19
C PRO A 858 -35.46 -24.74 -17.49
N GLY A 859 -35.50 -24.51 -16.17
CA GLY A 859 -36.75 -24.38 -15.41
C GLY A 859 -37.71 -23.29 -15.94
N ALA A 860 -37.17 -22.20 -16.49
CA ALA A 860 -37.96 -21.13 -17.13
C ALA A 860 -38.67 -21.56 -18.43
N TYR A 861 -38.06 -22.46 -19.23
CA TYR A 861 -38.72 -23.07 -20.39
C TYR A 861 -39.88 -23.97 -19.95
N GLY A 862 -39.76 -24.58 -18.77
CA GLY A 862 -40.82 -25.35 -18.14
C GLY A 862 -42.04 -24.49 -17.81
N ALA A 863 -41.82 -23.35 -17.15
CA ALA A 863 -42.88 -22.38 -16.83
C ALA A 863 -43.65 -21.94 -18.09
N LEU A 864 -42.96 -21.43 -19.11
CA LEU A 864 -43.61 -20.97 -20.34
C LEU A 864 -44.36 -22.09 -21.08
N THR A 865 -43.85 -23.34 -21.06
CA THR A 865 -44.55 -24.48 -21.66
C THR A 865 -45.85 -24.82 -20.90
N ALA A 866 -45.83 -24.74 -19.57
CA ALA A 866 -47.02 -24.92 -18.74
C ALA A 866 -48.05 -23.80 -18.97
N ASP A 867 -47.58 -22.54 -19.00
CA ASP A 867 -48.41 -21.36 -19.29
C ASP A 867 -49.13 -21.48 -20.64
N ALA A 868 -48.44 -21.94 -21.68
CA ALA A 868 -49.00 -22.15 -23.02
C ALA A 868 -50.08 -23.25 -23.07
N ILE A 869 -49.92 -24.32 -22.29
CA ILE A 869 -50.93 -25.38 -22.16
C ILE A 869 -52.18 -24.84 -21.45
N GLN A 870 -52.00 -24.07 -20.36
CA GLN A 870 -53.13 -23.50 -19.63
C GLN A 870 -53.83 -22.38 -20.42
N ARG A 871 -53.12 -21.63 -21.27
CA ARG A 871 -53.70 -20.69 -22.26
C ARG A 871 -54.67 -21.42 -23.19
N ASP A 872 -54.27 -22.58 -23.69
CA ASP A 872 -55.09 -23.34 -24.63
C ASP A 872 -56.37 -23.86 -23.97
N HIS A 873 -56.30 -24.38 -22.74
CA HIS A 873 -57.48 -24.69 -21.91
C HIS A 873 -58.37 -23.46 -21.67
N ARG A 874 -57.77 -22.28 -21.39
CA ARG A 874 -58.53 -21.03 -21.16
C ARG A 874 -59.35 -20.62 -22.38
N VAL A 875 -58.78 -20.65 -23.58
CA VAL A 875 -59.51 -20.30 -24.81
C VAL A 875 -60.53 -21.37 -25.19
N GLY A 876 -60.27 -22.65 -24.92
CA GLY A 876 -61.26 -23.72 -24.99
C GLY A 876 -62.46 -23.45 -24.06
N ALA A 877 -62.19 -23.05 -22.82
CA ALA A 877 -63.21 -22.67 -21.85
C ALA A 877 -64.02 -21.41 -22.25
N LEU A 878 -63.49 -20.49 -23.07
CA LEU A 878 -64.27 -19.39 -23.65
C LEU A 878 -65.30 -19.91 -24.66
N LEU A 879 -64.94 -20.85 -25.54
CA LEU A 879 -65.85 -21.50 -26.48
C LEU A 879 -66.90 -22.36 -25.75
N GLY A 880 -66.50 -23.12 -24.75
CA GLY A 880 -67.42 -23.86 -23.88
C GLY A 880 -68.43 -22.93 -23.19
N THR A 881 -67.95 -21.85 -22.57
CA THR A 881 -68.79 -20.80 -21.97
C THR A 881 -69.74 -20.20 -23.01
N ARG A 882 -69.29 -19.98 -24.24
CA ARG A 882 -70.11 -19.48 -25.34
C ARG A 882 -71.18 -20.48 -25.81
N GLY A 883 -70.97 -21.78 -25.71
CA GLY A 883 -72.03 -22.77 -25.98
C GLY A 883 -73.06 -22.87 -24.86
N LEU A 884 -72.63 -22.79 -23.59
CA LEU A 884 -73.51 -22.95 -22.43
C LEU A 884 -74.30 -21.69 -22.04
N PHE A 885 -73.68 -20.50 -22.17
CA PHE A 885 -74.22 -19.25 -21.61
C PHE A 885 -74.56 -18.18 -22.66
N THR A 886 -74.52 -18.48 -23.96
CA THR A 886 -75.13 -17.60 -24.97
C THR A 886 -76.60 -17.92 -25.12
N ALA A 887 -77.48 -16.96 -24.84
CA ALA A 887 -78.87 -17.08 -25.22
C ALA A 887 -79.09 -16.73 -26.70
N LEU A 888 -79.64 -17.67 -27.48
CA LEU A 888 -80.16 -17.37 -28.81
C LEU A 888 -81.47 -16.53 -28.71
N PRO A 889 -81.75 -15.62 -29.67
CA PRO A 889 -83.04 -14.93 -29.77
C PRO A 889 -84.21 -15.92 -29.93
N ALA A 890 -85.35 -15.62 -29.30
CA ALA A 890 -86.52 -16.51 -29.30
C ALA A 890 -87.19 -16.66 -30.69
N THR A 891 -86.98 -15.71 -31.60
CA THR A 891 -87.42 -15.76 -32.99
C THR A 891 -86.26 -16.21 -33.88
N ARG A 892 -86.39 -17.36 -34.55
CA ARG A 892 -85.34 -17.96 -35.38
C ARG A 892 -85.55 -17.76 -36.89
N PRO A 893 -84.93 -16.76 -37.53
CA PRO A 893 -84.43 -16.91 -38.88
C PRO A 893 -83.15 -17.77 -38.85
N SER A 894 -82.90 -18.55 -39.90
CA SER A 894 -81.57 -19.16 -40.14
C SER A 894 -80.66 -18.09 -40.74
N GLY A 895 -79.62 -17.67 -40.01
CA GLY A 895 -78.71 -16.59 -40.40
C GLY A 895 -77.27 -16.84 -39.94
N TRP A 896 -76.39 -15.89 -40.25
CA TRP A 896 -75.00 -15.88 -39.81
C TRP A 896 -74.83 -15.01 -38.57
N GLN A 897 -73.78 -15.26 -37.82
CA GLN A 897 -73.43 -14.52 -36.62
C GLN A 897 -71.91 -14.43 -36.51
N ALA A 898 -71.36 -13.22 -36.55
CA ALA A 898 -69.94 -12.98 -36.25
C ALA A 898 -69.78 -12.65 -34.76
N PHE A 899 -68.62 -12.96 -34.19
CA PHE A 899 -68.23 -12.46 -32.88
C PHE A 899 -66.75 -12.15 -32.79
N VAL A 900 -66.42 -11.17 -31.94
CA VAL A 900 -65.07 -10.80 -31.54
C VAL A 900 -65.05 -10.77 -30.02
N GLN A 901 -64.07 -11.44 -29.41
CA GLN A 901 -63.95 -11.63 -27.97
C GLN A 901 -62.50 -11.42 -27.53
N PRO A 902 -62.05 -10.17 -27.31
CA PRO A 902 -60.86 -9.89 -26.54
C PRO A 902 -60.95 -10.48 -25.13
N TYR A 903 -59.84 -10.99 -24.65
CA TYR A 903 -59.66 -11.49 -23.29
C TYR A 903 -58.27 -11.13 -22.76
N GLY A 904 -58.17 -11.05 -21.43
CA GLY A 904 -56.92 -10.86 -20.72
C GLY A 904 -56.92 -11.64 -19.42
N TYR A 905 -55.78 -12.20 -19.04
CA TYR A 905 -55.63 -13.08 -17.88
C TYR A 905 -54.26 -12.89 -17.24
N HIS A 906 -54.22 -12.91 -15.90
CA HIS A 906 -53.01 -12.82 -15.12
C HIS A 906 -52.97 -13.98 -14.12
N ALA A 907 -51.82 -14.64 -14.04
CA ALA A 907 -51.57 -15.72 -13.09
C ALA A 907 -50.22 -15.55 -12.40
N THR A 908 -50.12 -16.16 -11.22
CA THR A 908 -48.84 -16.35 -10.55
C THR A 908 -48.74 -17.76 -9.99
N GLN A 909 -47.54 -18.33 -10.08
CA GLN A 909 -47.20 -19.65 -9.56
C GLN A 909 -46.05 -19.52 -8.57
N ASP A 910 -46.22 -20.08 -7.38
CA ASP A 910 -45.18 -20.15 -6.35
C ASP A 910 -44.31 -21.42 -6.49
N ARG A 911 -43.12 -21.37 -5.90
CA ARG A 911 -42.07 -22.40 -6.07
C ARG A 911 -42.45 -23.69 -5.34
N ARG A 912 -42.49 -24.82 -6.07
CA ARG A 912 -42.86 -26.14 -5.55
C ARG A 912 -42.02 -27.24 -6.21
N GLU A 913 -41.52 -28.21 -5.44
CA GLU A 913 -40.91 -29.47 -5.95
C GLU A 913 -39.83 -29.34 -7.06
N GLY A 914 -39.12 -28.20 -7.15
CA GLY A 914 -38.13 -27.92 -8.21
C GLY A 914 -38.68 -27.23 -9.45
N LEU A 915 -39.89 -26.68 -9.37
CA LEU A 915 -40.54 -25.86 -10.41
C LEU A 915 -40.25 -24.37 -10.17
N ALA A 916 -39.96 -23.63 -11.25
CA ALA A 916 -39.74 -22.19 -11.20
C ALA A 916 -41.01 -21.44 -10.76
N SER A 917 -40.90 -20.55 -9.77
CA SER A 917 -41.96 -19.58 -9.49
C SER A 917 -41.99 -18.53 -10.61
N HIS A 918 -43.18 -18.19 -11.10
CA HIS A 918 -43.34 -17.27 -12.22
C HIS A 918 -44.56 -16.34 -12.05
N ARG A 919 -44.65 -15.34 -12.92
CA ARG A 919 -45.84 -14.52 -13.15
C ARG A 919 -46.12 -14.49 -14.65
N THR A 920 -47.39 -14.63 -15.00
CA THR A 920 -47.84 -14.82 -16.37
C THR A 920 -48.86 -13.76 -16.72
N SER A 921 -48.70 -13.09 -17.86
CA SER A 921 -49.73 -12.22 -18.45
C SER A 921 -50.06 -12.71 -19.85
N GLU A 922 -51.34 -12.97 -20.06
CA GLU A 922 -51.90 -13.47 -21.31
C GLU A 922 -52.91 -12.47 -21.83
N THR A 923 -52.82 -12.12 -23.11
CA THR A 923 -53.84 -11.34 -23.81
C THR A 923 -54.12 -11.95 -25.17
N GLY A 924 -55.35 -11.82 -25.65
CA GLY A 924 -55.68 -12.35 -26.97
C GLY A 924 -57.05 -11.93 -27.45
N VAL A 925 -57.35 -12.31 -28.68
CA VAL A 925 -58.66 -12.10 -29.32
C VAL A 925 -59.09 -13.40 -29.95
N LEU A 926 -60.24 -13.90 -29.49
CA LEU A 926 -60.98 -14.98 -30.12
C LEU A 926 -62.03 -14.38 -31.07
N VAL A 927 -61.93 -14.68 -32.36
CA VAL A 927 -62.87 -14.29 -33.41
C VAL A 927 -63.58 -15.53 -33.93
N GLY A 928 -64.87 -15.44 -34.24
CA GLY A 928 -65.58 -16.55 -34.85
C GLY A 928 -66.74 -16.16 -35.75
N LEU A 929 -67.07 -17.08 -36.66
CA LEU A 929 -68.19 -16.98 -37.58
C LEU A 929 -69.08 -18.22 -37.41
N GLU A 930 -70.25 -18.00 -36.81
CA GLU A 930 -71.28 -18.96 -36.47
C GLU A 930 -72.41 -18.94 -37.52
N ARG A 931 -73.01 -20.10 -37.80
CA ARG A 931 -74.23 -20.24 -38.60
C ARG A 931 -75.27 -21.03 -37.81
N ASN A 932 -76.44 -20.41 -37.58
CA ASN A 932 -77.54 -21.01 -36.84
C ASN A 932 -78.46 -21.80 -37.79
N THR A 933 -78.65 -23.09 -37.52
CA THR A 933 -79.51 -23.98 -38.32
C THR A 933 -80.96 -23.98 -37.84
N ARG A 934 -81.87 -24.57 -38.63
CA ARG A 934 -83.27 -24.79 -38.21
C ARG A 934 -83.44 -25.95 -37.21
N GLN A 935 -82.39 -26.76 -36.99
CA GLN A 935 -82.40 -27.99 -36.19
C GLN A 935 -81.64 -27.84 -34.87
N ASP A 936 -81.77 -26.69 -34.19
CA ASP A 936 -81.25 -26.44 -32.83
C ASP A 936 -79.70 -26.39 -32.69
N TRP A 937 -78.97 -26.69 -33.77
CA TRP A 937 -77.50 -26.62 -33.84
C TRP A 937 -76.99 -25.28 -34.41
N THR A 938 -75.91 -24.78 -33.83
CA THR A 938 -74.98 -23.80 -34.44
C THR A 938 -73.71 -24.54 -34.85
N TYR A 939 -73.15 -24.22 -36.02
CA TYR A 939 -71.79 -24.60 -36.42
C TYR A 939 -70.98 -23.34 -36.69
N GLY A 940 -69.69 -23.33 -36.34
CA GLY A 940 -68.86 -22.15 -36.56
C GLY A 940 -67.37 -22.43 -36.73
N LEU A 941 -66.71 -21.49 -37.40
CA LEU A 941 -65.25 -21.41 -37.47
C LEU A 941 -64.77 -20.42 -36.40
N ASN A 942 -63.57 -20.66 -35.86
CA ASN A 942 -62.93 -19.72 -34.93
C ASN A 942 -61.42 -19.58 -35.22
N LEU A 943 -60.93 -18.37 -34.95
CA LEU A 943 -59.54 -17.97 -34.99
C LEU A 943 -59.20 -17.34 -33.65
N SER A 944 -58.15 -17.84 -32.98
CA SER A 944 -57.57 -17.19 -31.80
C SER A 944 -56.16 -16.70 -32.14
N ILE A 945 -55.89 -15.45 -31.78
CA ILE A 945 -54.54 -14.87 -31.76
C ILE A 945 -54.26 -14.45 -30.33
N SER A 946 -53.10 -14.83 -29.80
CA SER A 946 -52.77 -14.68 -28.39
C SER A 946 -51.28 -14.41 -28.17
N GLU A 947 -50.98 -13.58 -27.18
CA GLU A 947 -49.64 -13.25 -26.71
C GLU A 947 -49.56 -13.53 -25.22
N LEU A 948 -48.48 -14.19 -24.82
CA LEU A 948 -48.27 -14.79 -23.51
C LEU A 948 -46.86 -14.46 -23.03
N ASP A 949 -46.75 -13.63 -22.00
CA ASP A 949 -45.48 -13.32 -21.32
C ASP A 949 -45.39 -14.09 -20.00
N SER A 950 -44.25 -14.75 -19.75
CA SER A 950 -43.96 -15.46 -18.49
C SER A 950 -42.61 -15.03 -17.92
N THR A 951 -42.63 -14.39 -16.75
CA THR A 951 -41.41 -13.98 -16.02
C THR A 951 -41.21 -14.86 -14.80
N SER A 952 -40.15 -15.68 -14.84
CA SER A 952 -39.68 -16.46 -13.70
C SER A 952 -39.02 -15.55 -12.65
N ARG A 953 -39.35 -15.76 -11.38
CA ARG A 953 -38.76 -15.07 -10.23
C ARG A 953 -37.39 -15.67 -9.89
N SER A 954 -36.62 -14.95 -9.06
CA SER A 954 -35.40 -15.47 -8.44
C SER A 954 -35.67 -16.81 -7.72
N PRO A 955 -34.79 -17.83 -7.83
CA PRO A 955 -33.47 -17.78 -8.47
C PRO A 955 -33.48 -17.87 -10.00
N HIS A 956 -34.54 -18.40 -10.64
CA HIS A 956 -34.52 -18.89 -12.02
C HIS A 956 -34.35 -17.82 -13.12
N ASN A 957 -34.63 -16.55 -12.84
CA ASN A 957 -34.24 -15.38 -13.64
C ASN A 957 -34.48 -15.44 -15.17
N GLY A 958 -35.57 -16.09 -15.59
CA GLY A 958 -35.98 -16.21 -16.99
C GLY A 958 -37.14 -15.30 -17.38
N LYS A 959 -37.14 -14.82 -18.63
CA LYS A 959 -38.25 -14.09 -19.27
C LYS A 959 -38.57 -14.76 -20.60
N GLY A 960 -39.69 -15.45 -20.66
CA GLY A 960 -40.21 -16.07 -21.87
C GLY A 960 -41.39 -15.30 -22.44
N SER A 961 -41.55 -15.33 -23.76
CA SER A 961 -42.80 -14.92 -24.40
C SER A 961 -43.20 -15.90 -25.50
N SER A 962 -44.50 -15.95 -25.81
CA SER A 962 -45.09 -16.89 -26.75
C SER A 962 -46.26 -16.22 -27.50
N THR A 963 -46.17 -16.17 -28.83
CA THR A 963 -47.27 -15.74 -29.69
C THR A 963 -47.89 -16.95 -30.39
N ALA A 964 -49.15 -17.26 -30.12
CA ALA A 964 -49.85 -18.40 -30.70
C ALA A 964 -51.02 -17.99 -31.61
N PHE A 965 -51.09 -18.63 -32.78
CA PHE A 965 -52.14 -18.49 -33.79
C PHE A 965 -52.84 -19.85 -33.95
N GLN A 966 -54.14 -19.90 -33.67
CA GLN A 966 -54.93 -21.13 -33.67
C GLN A 966 -56.19 -20.99 -34.54
N LEU A 967 -56.40 -21.93 -35.45
CA LEU A 967 -57.60 -22.06 -36.26
C LEU A 967 -58.40 -23.28 -35.79
N GLY A 968 -59.73 -23.21 -35.80
CA GLY A 968 -60.54 -24.36 -35.41
C GLY A 968 -62.00 -24.28 -35.77
N VAL A 969 -62.69 -25.35 -35.43
CA VAL A 969 -64.14 -25.52 -35.56
C VAL A 969 -64.79 -25.57 -34.18
N HIS A 970 -66.04 -25.12 -34.09
CA HIS A 970 -66.87 -25.33 -32.91
C HIS A 970 -68.34 -25.55 -33.28
N THR A 971 -69.08 -26.15 -32.36
CA THR A 971 -70.52 -26.33 -32.47
C THR A 971 -71.17 -26.14 -31.10
N ARG A 972 -72.44 -25.71 -31.10
CA ARG A 972 -73.30 -25.70 -29.91
C ARG A 972 -74.70 -26.18 -30.26
N TYR A 973 -75.40 -26.72 -29.29
CA TYR A 973 -76.79 -27.15 -29.39
C TYR A 973 -77.61 -26.52 -28.26
N GLN A 974 -78.77 -25.95 -28.61
CA GLN A 974 -79.76 -25.44 -27.65
C GLN A 974 -81.17 -25.74 -28.17
N ALA A 975 -81.85 -26.66 -27.49
CA ALA A 975 -83.14 -27.17 -27.94
C ALA A 975 -84.24 -26.09 -27.99
N ALA A 976 -85.08 -26.11 -29.03
CA ALA A 976 -86.10 -25.10 -29.28
C ALA A 976 -87.26 -25.13 -28.27
N GLN A 977 -87.71 -26.34 -27.94
CA GLN A 977 -88.94 -26.59 -27.20
C GLN A 977 -88.70 -26.83 -25.70
N ASP A 978 -87.50 -27.28 -25.34
CA ASP A 978 -87.04 -27.38 -23.94
C ASP A 978 -85.60 -26.85 -23.79
N PRO A 979 -85.40 -25.52 -23.63
CA PRO A 979 -84.08 -24.87 -23.64
C PRO A 979 -83.29 -25.09 -22.34
N ARG A 980 -83.36 -26.30 -21.77
CA ARG A 980 -82.64 -26.75 -20.57
C ARG A 980 -81.31 -27.38 -20.93
N LEU A 981 -81.28 -28.25 -21.94
CA LEU A 981 -80.04 -28.89 -22.39
C LEU A 981 -79.24 -27.94 -23.27
N HIS A 982 -78.01 -27.68 -22.84
CA HIS A 982 -76.99 -26.98 -23.60
C HIS A 982 -75.82 -27.94 -23.84
N PHE A 983 -75.29 -27.97 -25.06
CA PHE A 983 -74.08 -28.70 -25.40
C PHE A 983 -73.16 -27.85 -26.28
N ALA A 984 -71.86 -28.04 -26.14
CA ALA A 984 -70.80 -27.36 -26.86
C ALA A 984 -69.66 -28.34 -27.16
N ALA A 985 -69.02 -28.22 -28.33
CA ALA A 985 -67.77 -28.91 -28.64
C ALA A 985 -66.90 -28.07 -29.57
N TYR A 986 -65.58 -28.24 -29.48
CA TYR A 986 -64.60 -27.52 -30.30
C TYR A 986 -63.35 -28.37 -30.55
N ALA A 987 -62.68 -28.10 -31.67
CA ALA A 987 -61.37 -28.64 -32.01
C ALA A 987 -60.56 -27.57 -32.74
N ARG A 988 -59.31 -27.35 -32.31
CA ARG A 988 -58.44 -26.24 -32.70
C ARG A 988 -57.00 -26.74 -32.86
N ALA A 989 -56.30 -26.21 -33.85
CA ALA A 989 -54.89 -26.49 -34.08
C ALA A 989 -54.15 -25.17 -34.39
N GLY A 990 -52.90 -25.06 -33.98
CA GLY A 990 -52.15 -23.83 -34.16
C GLY A 990 -50.63 -23.98 -34.14
N ALA A 991 -49.97 -22.90 -34.55
CA ALA A 991 -48.54 -22.71 -34.44
C ALA A 991 -48.24 -21.64 -33.38
N GLU A 992 -47.09 -21.80 -32.71
CA GLU A 992 -46.64 -20.92 -31.63
C GLU A 992 -45.21 -20.49 -31.90
N GLN A 993 -44.93 -19.19 -31.97
CA GLN A 993 -43.57 -18.68 -31.90
C GLN A 993 -43.24 -18.36 -30.44
N GLY A 994 -42.30 -19.12 -29.85
CA GLY A 994 -41.80 -18.88 -28.51
C GLY A 994 -40.41 -18.27 -28.52
N ARG A 995 -40.10 -17.49 -27.48
CA ARG A 995 -38.79 -16.88 -27.22
C ARG A 995 -38.48 -16.98 -25.72
N MET A 996 -37.20 -17.10 -25.38
CA MET A 996 -36.73 -17.12 -23.99
C MET A 996 -35.43 -16.33 -23.83
N LYS A 997 -35.37 -15.52 -22.79
CA LYS A 997 -34.15 -14.93 -22.23
C LYS A 997 -33.91 -15.51 -20.84
N ARG A 998 -32.79 -16.21 -20.62
CA ARG A 998 -32.42 -16.81 -19.32
C ARG A 998 -31.14 -16.18 -18.78
N GLY A 999 -31.22 -15.56 -17.60
CA GLY A 999 -30.06 -15.00 -16.89
C GLY A 999 -29.49 -15.97 -15.87
N VAL A 1000 -28.17 -16.09 -15.82
CA VAL A 1000 -27.41 -16.78 -14.76
C VAL A 1000 -26.56 -15.73 -14.04
N GLY A 1001 -26.59 -15.73 -12.71
CA GLY A 1001 -25.94 -14.73 -11.86
C GLY A 1001 -25.81 -15.24 -10.43
N PHE A 1002 -24.61 -15.66 -10.06
CA PHE A 1002 -24.23 -16.17 -8.73
C PHE A 1002 -22.72 -15.96 -8.51
N SER A 1003 -22.27 -15.69 -7.28
CA SER A 1003 -20.87 -15.29 -7.02
C SER A 1003 -20.42 -14.17 -7.97
N ASP A 1004 -19.24 -14.30 -8.57
CA ASP A 1004 -18.66 -13.51 -9.65
C ASP A 1004 -19.15 -13.90 -11.05
N TYR A 1005 -19.89 -15.01 -11.19
CA TYR A 1005 -20.36 -15.50 -12.49
C TYR A 1005 -21.60 -14.77 -13.00
N GLN A 1006 -21.56 -14.32 -14.26
CA GLN A 1006 -22.71 -13.74 -14.96
C GLN A 1006 -22.79 -14.22 -16.42
N ALA A 1007 -23.99 -14.62 -16.85
CA ALA A 1007 -24.28 -14.93 -18.24
C ALA A 1007 -25.75 -14.61 -18.60
N SER A 1008 -26.00 -14.35 -19.89
CA SER A 1008 -27.34 -14.23 -20.46
C SER A 1008 -27.45 -15.10 -21.69
N HIS A 1009 -28.56 -15.79 -21.83
CA HIS A 1009 -28.87 -16.70 -22.91
C HIS A 1009 -30.16 -16.28 -23.61
N ASP A 1010 -30.15 -16.35 -24.93
CA ASP A 1010 -31.26 -16.00 -25.81
C ASP A 1010 -31.57 -17.20 -26.73
N SER A 1011 -32.85 -17.52 -26.91
CA SER A 1011 -33.31 -18.57 -27.83
C SER A 1011 -34.73 -18.30 -28.36
N ASP A 1012 -35.04 -18.79 -29.55
CA ASP A 1012 -36.38 -18.80 -30.13
C ASP A 1012 -36.73 -20.17 -30.75
N TRP A 1013 -38.02 -20.44 -30.93
CA TRP A 1013 -38.51 -21.67 -31.55
C TRP A 1013 -39.90 -21.48 -32.15
N ASN A 1014 -40.26 -22.39 -33.07
CA ASN A 1014 -41.63 -22.51 -33.59
C ASN A 1014 -42.20 -23.86 -33.12
N GLY A 1015 -43.11 -23.82 -32.15
CA GLY A 1015 -43.88 -24.95 -31.65
C GLY A 1015 -45.24 -25.08 -32.32
N ALA A 1016 -46.01 -26.07 -31.89
CA ALA A 1016 -47.39 -26.30 -32.32
C ALA A 1016 -48.23 -26.83 -31.16
N SER A 1017 -49.53 -26.53 -31.19
CA SER A 1017 -50.48 -27.12 -30.24
C SER A 1017 -51.79 -27.54 -30.90
N PHE A 1018 -52.46 -28.48 -30.25
CA PHE A 1018 -53.80 -28.95 -30.59
C PHE A 1018 -54.65 -28.96 -29.33
N ASN A 1019 -55.87 -28.43 -29.43
CA ASN A 1019 -56.83 -28.36 -28.33
C ASN A 1019 -58.20 -28.85 -28.80
N ALA A 1020 -58.82 -29.75 -28.05
CA ALA A 1020 -60.17 -30.25 -28.35
C ALA A 1020 -60.93 -30.62 -27.09
N GLY A 1021 -62.15 -30.09 -26.98
CA GLY A 1021 -62.95 -30.22 -25.78
C GLY A 1021 -64.45 -30.12 -26.03
N LEU A 1022 -65.20 -30.49 -25.00
CA LEU A 1022 -66.66 -30.45 -24.97
C LEU A 1022 -67.15 -29.96 -23.61
N ALA A 1023 -68.35 -29.38 -23.61
CA ALA A 1023 -69.05 -28.93 -22.42
C ALA A 1023 -70.55 -29.17 -22.57
N THR A 1024 -71.22 -29.56 -21.49
CA THR A 1024 -72.67 -29.79 -21.45
C THR A 1024 -73.24 -29.31 -20.13
N ALA A 1025 -74.46 -28.79 -20.14
CA ALA A 1025 -75.14 -28.35 -18.93
C ALA A 1025 -76.66 -28.49 -19.05
N TYR A 1026 -77.33 -28.71 -17.91
CA TYR A 1026 -78.79 -28.88 -17.87
C TYR A 1026 -79.45 -27.89 -16.90
N ALA A 1027 -80.15 -26.89 -17.44
CA ALA A 1027 -80.70 -25.77 -16.68
C ALA A 1027 -82.13 -26.05 -16.18
N TRP A 1028 -82.28 -26.58 -14.97
CA TRP A 1028 -83.57 -26.70 -14.29
C TRP A 1028 -84.15 -25.30 -13.95
N PRO A 1029 -85.34 -24.91 -14.43
CA PRO A 1029 -85.95 -23.64 -14.06
C PRO A 1029 -86.47 -23.69 -12.61
N LEU A 1030 -85.96 -22.79 -11.76
CA LEU A 1030 -86.48 -22.57 -10.40
C LEU A 1030 -87.70 -21.64 -10.43
N ASN A 1031 -87.72 -20.67 -11.35
CA ASN A 1031 -88.85 -19.78 -11.60
C ASN A 1031 -88.78 -19.23 -13.04
N ARG A 1032 -89.60 -18.23 -13.37
CA ARG A 1032 -89.67 -17.65 -14.73
C ARG A 1032 -88.41 -16.88 -15.17
N ALA A 1033 -87.51 -16.54 -14.25
CA ALA A 1033 -86.27 -15.82 -14.52
C ALA A 1033 -85.02 -16.64 -14.18
N VAL A 1034 -85.03 -17.48 -13.14
CA VAL A 1034 -83.84 -18.18 -12.64
C VAL A 1034 -83.87 -19.68 -12.96
N SER A 1035 -82.76 -20.18 -13.50
CA SER A 1035 -82.47 -21.61 -13.65
C SER A 1035 -81.15 -21.99 -12.98
N VAL A 1036 -81.03 -23.23 -12.50
CA VAL A 1036 -79.79 -23.81 -11.95
C VAL A 1036 -79.61 -25.25 -12.44
N GLY A 1037 -78.39 -25.80 -12.35
CA GLY A 1037 -78.19 -27.23 -12.57
C GLY A 1037 -76.74 -27.62 -12.87
N PRO A 1038 -76.49 -28.90 -13.19
CA PRO A 1038 -75.14 -29.40 -13.40
C PRO A 1038 -74.51 -28.83 -14.68
N VAL A 1039 -73.20 -28.64 -14.62
CA VAL A 1039 -72.31 -28.44 -15.76
C VAL A 1039 -71.20 -29.50 -15.74
N LEU A 1040 -70.88 -30.03 -16.90
CA LEU A 1040 -69.83 -31.02 -17.15
C LEU A 1040 -68.98 -30.54 -18.33
N GLY A 1041 -67.68 -30.80 -18.30
CA GLY A 1041 -66.80 -30.55 -19.42
C GLY A 1041 -65.57 -31.44 -19.41
N LEU A 1042 -64.94 -31.57 -20.57
CA LEU A 1042 -63.68 -32.29 -20.77
C LEU A 1042 -62.92 -31.55 -21.86
N ASP A 1043 -61.68 -31.14 -21.59
CA ASP A 1043 -60.81 -30.49 -22.57
C ASP A 1043 -59.43 -31.16 -22.60
N TYR A 1044 -58.89 -31.30 -23.81
CA TYR A 1044 -57.60 -31.92 -24.08
C TYR A 1044 -56.67 -30.92 -24.76
N VAL A 1045 -55.41 -30.89 -24.33
CA VAL A 1045 -54.34 -30.11 -24.96
C VAL A 1045 -53.13 -31.00 -25.21
N HIS A 1046 -52.66 -31.02 -26.46
CA HIS A 1046 -51.35 -31.52 -26.85
C HIS A 1046 -50.46 -30.35 -27.25
N ALA A 1047 -49.30 -30.20 -26.61
CA ALA A 1047 -48.31 -29.19 -26.94
C ALA A 1047 -46.98 -29.84 -27.38
N TYR A 1048 -46.43 -29.34 -28.48
CA TYR A 1048 -45.16 -29.77 -29.04
C TYR A 1048 -44.19 -28.58 -29.19
N ARG A 1049 -43.01 -28.73 -28.60
CA ARG A 1049 -41.87 -27.82 -28.80
C ARG A 1049 -40.73 -28.60 -29.49
N PRO A 1050 -40.09 -28.05 -30.54
CA PRO A 1050 -38.87 -28.63 -31.09
C PRO A 1050 -37.71 -28.55 -30.08
N GLY A 1051 -36.57 -29.13 -30.46
CA GLY A 1051 -35.31 -28.86 -29.75
C GLY A 1051 -34.96 -27.37 -29.81
N VAL A 1052 -34.26 -26.88 -28.80
CA VAL A 1052 -33.91 -25.47 -28.65
C VAL A 1052 -32.46 -25.37 -28.22
N ASP A 1053 -31.63 -24.73 -29.03
CA ASP A 1053 -30.25 -24.41 -28.70
C ASP A 1053 -30.18 -22.94 -28.27
N GLU A 1054 -29.59 -22.67 -27.10
CA GLU A 1054 -29.37 -21.31 -26.63
C GLU A 1054 -28.18 -20.63 -27.32
N SER A 1055 -28.20 -19.29 -27.34
CA SER A 1055 -27.04 -18.45 -27.63
C SER A 1055 -26.39 -17.93 -26.33
N GLY A 1056 -25.44 -16.98 -26.43
CA GLY A 1056 -24.71 -16.44 -25.28
C GLY A 1056 -23.46 -17.26 -24.86
N PRO A 1057 -22.86 -16.99 -23.69
CA PRO A 1057 -21.58 -17.58 -23.26
C PRO A 1057 -21.59 -19.12 -23.23
N ALA A 1058 -20.52 -19.77 -23.72
CA ALA A 1058 -20.55 -21.22 -23.94
C ALA A 1058 -20.63 -22.08 -22.67
N ALA A 1059 -20.24 -21.56 -21.51
CA ALA A 1059 -20.15 -22.33 -20.26
C ALA A 1059 -21.52 -22.80 -19.74
N SER A 1060 -22.48 -21.86 -19.62
CA SER A 1060 -23.80 -22.08 -19.04
C SER A 1060 -24.92 -22.22 -20.08
N ARG A 1061 -24.59 -22.17 -21.38
CA ARG A 1061 -25.50 -22.34 -22.52
C ARG A 1061 -26.02 -23.76 -22.60
N LEU A 1062 -27.32 -23.91 -22.81
CA LEU A 1062 -28.02 -25.19 -22.90
C LEU A 1062 -28.42 -25.55 -24.34
N ASN A 1063 -28.38 -26.85 -24.61
CA ASN A 1063 -29.04 -27.48 -25.75
C ASN A 1063 -30.16 -28.36 -25.21
N LEU A 1064 -31.40 -28.08 -25.60
CA LEU A 1064 -32.62 -28.71 -25.09
C LEU A 1064 -33.20 -29.69 -26.11
N SER A 1065 -33.58 -30.89 -25.68
CA SER A 1065 -34.37 -31.79 -26.51
C SER A 1065 -35.72 -31.17 -26.89
N SER A 1066 -36.33 -31.71 -27.94
CA SER A 1066 -37.77 -31.50 -28.16
C SER A 1066 -38.57 -31.99 -26.96
N LEU A 1067 -39.76 -31.42 -26.80
CA LEU A 1067 -40.67 -31.65 -25.69
C LEU A 1067 -42.07 -31.90 -26.25
N LYS A 1068 -42.73 -32.92 -25.70
CA LYS A 1068 -44.16 -33.20 -25.90
C LYS A 1068 -44.82 -33.20 -24.53
N ALA A 1069 -45.98 -32.57 -24.42
CA ALA A 1069 -46.76 -32.53 -23.20
C ALA A 1069 -48.24 -32.66 -23.53
N ASP A 1070 -48.94 -33.47 -22.75
CA ASP A 1070 -50.35 -33.82 -22.93
C ASP A 1070 -51.09 -33.56 -21.62
N SER A 1071 -52.25 -32.92 -21.71
CA SER A 1071 -53.07 -32.49 -20.57
C SER A 1071 -54.54 -32.78 -20.88
N LEU A 1072 -55.26 -33.38 -19.93
CA LEU A 1072 -56.68 -33.72 -20.06
C LEU A 1072 -57.39 -33.28 -18.78
N GLN A 1073 -58.11 -32.16 -18.86
CA GLN A 1073 -58.82 -31.58 -17.73
C GLN A 1073 -60.33 -31.86 -17.83
N SER A 1074 -60.89 -32.50 -16.80
CA SER A 1074 -62.35 -32.60 -16.64
C SER A 1074 -62.86 -31.51 -15.71
N SER A 1075 -64.02 -30.94 -16.02
CA SER A 1075 -64.74 -30.02 -15.14
C SER A 1075 -66.10 -30.61 -14.75
N LEU A 1076 -66.43 -30.57 -13.45
CA LEU A 1076 -67.71 -31.00 -12.89
C LEU A 1076 -68.19 -29.92 -11.93
N GLY A 1077 -69.42 -29.43 -12.10
CA GLY A 1077 -69.88 -28.27 -11.32
C GLY A 1077 -71.37 -28.00 -11.35
N LEU A 1078 -71.72 -26.85 -10.78
CA LEU A 1078 -73.06 -26.27 -10.81
C LEU A 1078 -73.01 -24.92 -11.50
N MET A 1079 -74.05 -24.63 -12.29
CA MET A 1079 -74.32 -23.32 -12.85
C MET A 1079 -75.62 -22.73 -12.29
N ALA A 1080 -75.67 -21.40 -12.23
CA ALA A 1080 -76.88 -20.61 -12.04
C ALA A 1080 -76.98 -19.57 -13.16
N ARG A 1081 -78.20 -19.36 -13.67
CA ARG A 1081 -78.50 -18.40 -14.74
C ARG A 1081 -79.75 -17.62 -14.39
N SER A 1082 -79.75 -16.32 -14.64
CA SER A 1082 -80.93 -15.46 -14.47
C SER A 1082 -81.18 -14.66 -15.74
N ASP A 1083 -82.41 -14.69 -16.22
CA ASP A 1083 -82.88 -14.15 -17.50
C ASP A 1083 -83.91 -13.04 -17.25
N TRP A 1084 -83.57 -11.80 -17.61
CA TRP A 1084 -84.41 -10.62 -17.40
C TRP A 1084 -84.82 -9.98 -18.73
N GLN A 1085 -86.13 -9.77 -18.89
CA GLN A 1085 -86.71 -8.99 -19.98
C GLN A 1085 -86.75 -7.51 -19.59
N LEU A 1086 -86.11 -6.65 -20.37
CA LEU A 1086 -86.05 -5.20 -20.16
C LEU A 1086 -87.01 -4.49 -21.12
N LYS A 1087 -87.29 -3.21 -20.84
CA LYS A 1087 -88.12 -2.36 -21.72
C LYS A 1087 -87.52 -2.30 -23.14
N ASN A 1088 -88.40 -2.19 -24.12
CA ASN A 1088 -88.08 -2.11 -25.56
C ASN A 1088 -87.38 -3.36 -26.13
N ALA A 1089 -87.89 -4.56 -25.75
CA ALA A 1089 -87.45 -5.87 -26.26
C ALA A 1089 -85.94 -6.18 -26.08
N ARG A 1090 -85.31 -5.56 -25.08
CA ARG A 1090 -83.92 -5.83 -24.68
C ARG A 1090 -83.88 -6.98 -23.68
N ARG A 1091 -82.83 -7.81 -23.75
CA ARG A 1091 -82.58 -8.89 -22.77
C ARG A 1091 -81.32 -8.58 -21.98
N LEU A 1092 -81.34 -8.87 -20.69
CA LEU A 1092 -80.15 -9.03 -19.86
C LEU A 1092 -80.16 -10.45 -19.28
N GLN A 1093 -79.02 -11.13 -19.32
CA GLN A 1093 -78.83 -12.45 -18.76
C GLN A 1093 -77.59 -12.42 -17.87
N GLY A 1094 -77.71 -12.88 -16.62
CA GLY A 1094 -76.58 -13.12 -15.73
C GLY A 1094 -76.32 -14.61 -15.59
N TYR A 1095 -75.06 -14.99 -15.46
CA TYR A 1095 -74.69 -16.38 -15.18
C TYR A 1095 -73.51 -16.47 -14.21
N MET A 1096 -73.46 -17.59 -13.49
CA MET A 1096 -72.40 -17.97 -12.57
C MET A 1096 -72.20 -19.49 -12.68
N ALA A 1097 -70.96 -19.95 -12.64
CA ALA A 1097 -70.61 -21.37 -12.61
C ALA A 1097 -69.48 -21.60 -11.60
N VAL A 1098 -69.59 -22.71 -10.86
CA VAL A 1098 -68.57 -23.20 -9.93
C VAL A 1098 -68.26 -24.65 -10.29
N THR A 1099 -67.01 -24.93 -10.65
CA THR A 1099 -66.51 -26.22 -11.14
C THR A 1099 -65.38 -26.73 -10.24
N TRP A 1100 -65.36 -28.02 -9.95
CA TRP A 1100 -64.12 -28.73 -9.64
C TRP A 1100 -63.46 -29.13 -10.97
N GLU A 1101 -62.16 -28.89 -11.09
CA GLU A 1101 -61.35 -29.11 -12.28
C GLU A 1101 -60.20 -30.05 -11.93
N HIS A 1102 -60.04 -31.15 -12.68
CA HIS A 1102 -59.12 -32.24 -12.37
C HIS A 1102 -58.28 -32.67 -13.59
N GLU A 1103 -56.98 -32.84 -13.42
CA GLU A 1103 -56.01 -33.24 -14.46
C GLU A 1103 -55.73 -34.74 -14.43
N TRP A 1104 -56.06 -35.44 -15.53
CA TRP A 1104 -56.01 -36.90 -15.62
C TRP A 1104 -54.70 -37.48 -16.16
N LEU A 1105 -53.87 -36.70 -16.86
CA LEU A 1105 -52.64 -37.19 -17.49
C LEU A 1105 -51.40 -36.97 -16.60
N SER A 1106 -50.21 -37.28 -17.13
CA SER A 1106 -48.97 -37.09 -16.39
C SER A 1106 -48.77 -35.61 -16.08
N ARG A 1107 -49.02 -35.24 -14.82
CA ARG A 1107 -48.79 -33.90 -14.26
C ARG A 1107 -47.38 -33.34 -14.48
N TYR A 1108 -46.44 -34.18 -14.93
CA TYR A 1108 -45.08 -33.80 -15.28
C TYR A 1108 -44.66 -34.33 -16.65
N ALA A 1109 -43.95 -33.49 -17.42
CA ALA A 1109 -43.14 -33.88 -18.57
C ALA A 1109 -41.64 -33.84 -18.20
N THR A 1110 -40.80 -34.59 -18.90
CA THR A 1110 -39.34 -34.60 -18.66
C THR A 1110 -38.60 -33.94 -19.82
N GLN A 1111 -37.97 -32.80 -19.55
CA GLN A 1111 -37.05 -32.14 -20.46
C GLN A 1111 -35.66 -32.76 -20.34
N GLN A 1112 -35.05 -33.19 -21.45
CA GLN A 1112 -33.62 -33.48 -21.47
C GLN A 1112 -32.86 -32.23 -21.90
N ALA A 1113 -31.76 -31.94 -21.21
CA ALA A 1113 -30.89 -30.81 -21.47
C ALA A 1113 -29.41 -31.23 -21.39
N ARG A 1114 -28.54 -30.48 -22.06
CA ARG A 1114 -27.08 -30.63 -22.05
C ARG A 1114 -26.43 -29.25 -22.00
N PHE A 1115 -25.25 -29.14 -21.41
CA PHE A 1115 -24.42 -27.94 -21.62
C PHE A 1115 -23.79 -28.00 -23.01
N ALA A 1116 -23.74 -26.88 -23.72
CA ALA A 1116 -23.13 -26.80 -25.04
C ALA A 1116 -21.63 -27.14 -25.03
N ALA A 1117 -20.94 -26.82 -23.94
CA ALA A 1117 -19.55 -27.20 -23.69
C ALA A 1117 -19.36 -28.68 -23.31
N SER A 1118 -20.44 -29.40 -22.99
CA SER A 1118 -20.42 -30.80 -22.52
C SER A 1118 -21.47 -31.67 -23.23
N PRO A 1119 -21.46 -31.75 -24.58
CA PRO A 1119 -22.57 -32.34 -25.36
C PRO A 1119 -22.73 -33.86 -25.17
N GLY A 1120 -21.79 -34.55 -24.53
CA GLY A 1120 -21.88 -35.96 -24.17
C GLY A 1120 -22.70 -36.23 -22.90
N ILE A 1121 -22.90 -35.22 -22.03
CA ILE A 1121 -23.55 -35.39 -20.72
C ILE A 1121 -24.92 -34.72 -20.74
N ALA A 1122 -25.94 -35.48 -20.35
CA ALA A 1122 -27.33 -35.05 -20.35
C ALA A 1122 -27.98 -35.18 -18.98
N PHE A 1123 -28.84 -34.22 -18.66
CA PHE A 1123 -29.64 -34.22 -17.44
C PHE A 1123 -31.13 -34.01 -17.74
N GLY A 1124 -31.96 -34.75 -17.02
CA GLY A 1124 -33.42 -34.61 -17.07
C GLY A 1124 -33.91 -33.62 -16.02
N GLN A 1125 -34.80 -32.69 -16.40
CA GLN A 1125 -35.60 -31.90 -15.47
C GLN A 1125 -37.09 -32.16 -15.66
N ARG A 1126 -37.82 -32.24 -14.54
CA ARG A 1126 -39.28 -32.37 -14.52
C ARG A 1126 -39.93 -31.00 -14.60
N ILE A 1127 -40.79 -30.83 -15.60
CA ILE A 1127 -41.65 -29.67 -15.85
C ILE A 1127 -43.06 -30.07 -15.43
N ALA A 1128 -43.79 -29.22 -14.69
CA ALA A 1128 -45.21 -29.44 -14.42
C ALA A 1128 -46.07 -29.04 -15.63
N VAL A 1129 -47.13 -29.81 -15.89
CA VAL A 1129 -48.03 -29.61 -17.04
C VAL A 1129 -49.37 -29.00 -16.61
N GLY A 1130 -49.84 -29.39 -15.43
CA GLY A 1130 -51.08 -28.88 -14.83
C GLY A 1130 -51.14 -29.14 -13.32
N ALA A 1131 -51.96 -28.36 -12.62
CA ALA A 1131 -52.30 -28.64 -11.23
C ALA A 1131 -53.23 -29.86 -11.15
N PRO A 1132 -53.14 -30.71 -10.10
CA PRO A 1132 -53.97 -31.91 -9.99
C PRO A 1132 -55.46 -31.59 -9.85
N ASP A 1133 -55.77 -30.56 -9.06
CA ASP A 1133 -57.11 -30.17 -8.66
C ASP A 1133 -57.20 -28.64 -8.54
N ALA A 1134 -58.33 -28.07 -8.94
CA ALA A 1134 -58.68 -26.67 -8.72
C ALA A 1134 -60.20 -26.50 -8.57
N MET A 1135 -60.64 -25.36 -8.05
CA MET A 1135 -62.02 -24.91 -8.12
C MET A 1135 -62.12 -23.72 -9.09
N GLY A 1136 -62.66 -23.96 -10.28
CA GLY A 1136 -63.01 -22.89 -11.23
C GLY A 1136 -64.24 -22.11 -10.75
N LEU A 1137 -64.16 -20.79 -10.84
CA LEU A 1137 -65.27 -19.88 -10.65
C LEU A 1137 -65.35 -18.96 -11.88
N ARG A 1138 -66.51 -18.90 -12.54
CA ARG A 1138 -66.79 -17.95 -13.63
C ARG A 1138 -68.12 -17.25 -13.39
N ALA A 1139 -68.18 -15.96 -13.64
CA ALA A 1139 -69.42 -15.17 -13.62
C ALA A 1139 -69.44 -14.17 -14.78
N GLY A 1140 -70.64 -13.86 -15.29
CA GLY A 1140 -70.76 -12.92 -16.41
C GLY A 1140 -72.16 -12.38 -16.63
N LEU A 1141 -72.23 -11.34 -17.45
CA LEU A 1141 -73.44 -10.67 -17.92
C LEU A 1141 -73.45 -10.66 -19.45
N ASP A 1142 -74.57 -11.04 -20.06
CA ASP A 1142 -74.86 -10.95 -21.48
C ASP A 1142 -76.05 -9.99 -21.69
N PHE A 1143 -75.87 -8.99 -22.53
CA PHE A 1143 -76.83 -7.92 -22.77
C PHE A 1143 -77.09 -7.77 -24.27
N ALA A 1144 -78.35 -7.88 -24.66
CA ALA A 1144 -78.82 -7.67 -26.02
C ALA A 1144 -79.46 -6.27 -26.16
N PRO A 1145 -78.70 -5.21 -26.54
CA PRO A 1145 -79.26 -3.87 -26.77
C PRO A 1145 -80.18 -3.78 -27.99
N GLN A 1146 -80.02 -4.70 -28.96
CA GLN A 1146 -80.78 -4.82 -30.21
C GLN A 1146 -80.99 -6.30 -30.56
N PRO A 1147 -82.01 -6.70 -31.36
CA PRO A 1147 -82.27 -8.11 -31.68
C PRO A 1147 -81.13 -8.86 -32.39
N ASN A 1148 -80.24 -8.12 -33.05
CA ASN A 1148 -79.11 -8.63 -33.83
C ASN A 1148 -77.74 -8.31 -33.22
N VAL A 1149 -77.67 -7.72 -32.02
CA VAL A 1149 -76.39 -7.37 -31.35
C VAL A 1149 -76.44 -7.78 -29.89
N ALA A 1150 -75.44 -8.56 -29.44
CA ALA A 1150 -75.25 -8.94 -28.05
C ALA A 1150 -73.83 -8.55 -27.58
N VAL A 1151 -73.73 -8.09 -26.33
CA VAL A 1151 -72.48 -7.72 -25.65
C VAL A 1151 -72.40 -8.50 -24.35
N ARG A 1152 -71.32 -9.25 -24.15
CA ARG A 1152 -71.02 -9.98 -22.92
C ARG A 1152 -69.78 -9.43 -22.25
N ALA A 1153 -69.78 -9.42 -20.93
CA ALA A 1153 -68.56 -9.36 -20.11
C ALA A 1153 -68.54 -10.54 -19.14
N SER A 1154 -67.39 -11.16 -18.92
CA SER A 1154 -67.20 -12.25 -17.97
C SER A 1154 -65.88 -12.14 -17.22
N VAL A 1155 -65.84 -12.72 -16.02
CA VAL A 1155 -64.67 -12.82 -15.15
C VAL A 1155 -64.55 -14.27 -14.70
N ALA A 1156 -63.33 -14.81 -14.68
CA ALA A 1156 -63.02 -16.16 -14.22
C ALA A 1156 -61.77 -16.20 -13.34
N THR A 1157 -61.70 -17.19 -12.44
CA THR A 1157 -60.56 -17.45 -11.56
C THR A 1157 -60.54 -18.92 -11.14
N ARG A 1158 -59.36 -19.53 -11.02
CA ARG A 1158 -59.18 -20.82 -10.35
C ARG A 1158 -58.68 -20.61 -8.92
N LEU A 1159 -59.42 -21.17 -7.98
CA LEU A 1159 -59.14 -21.14 -6.54
C LEU A 1159 -58.70 -22.54 -6.06
N PHE A 1160 -58.07 -22.59 -4.88
CA PHE A 1160 -57.59 -23.81 -4.22
C PHE A 1160 -56.56 -24.67 -4.98
N SER A 1161 -56.11 -24.24 -6.17
CA SER A 1161 -54.97 -24.83 -6.88
C SER A 1161 -53.67 -24.61 -6.07
N PRO A 1162 -52.93 -25.65 -5.64
CA PRO A 1162 -51.84 -25.48 -4.66
C PRO A 1162 -50.65 -24.67 -5.18
N GLY A 1163 -50.55 -23.41 -4.71
CA GLY A 1163 -49.48 -22.47 -5.09
C GLY A 1163 -49.74 -21.70 -6.38
N GLN A 1164 -50.94 -21.79 -6.96
CA GLN A 1164 -51.37 -21.03 -8.13
C GLN A 1164 -52.45 -20.03 -7.72
N GLN A 1165 -52.37 -18.80 -8.23
CA GLN A 1165 -53.42 -17.79 -8.12
C GLN A 1165 -53.63 -17.14 -9.49
N ASP A 1166 -54.87 -16.98 -9.93
CA ASP A 1166 -55.17 -16.35 -11.21
C ASP A 1166 -56.49 -15.59 -11.27
N VAL A 1167 -56.60 -14.71 -12.27
CA VAL A 1167 -57.82 -14.00 -12.64
C VAL A 1167 -57.80 -13.66 -14.13
N GLY A 1168 -58.92 -13.84 -14.81
CA GLY A 1168 -59.13 -13.38 -16.19
C GLY A 1168 -60.45 -12.67 -16.37
N ALA A 1169 -60.50 -11.84 -17.41
CA ALA A 1169 -61.70 -11.18 -17.88
C ALA A 1169 -61.79 -11.24 -19.40
N ASP A 1170 -63.01 -11.39 -19.92
CA ASP A 1170 -63.30 -11.38 -21.36
C ASP A 1170 -64.49 -10.48 -21.67
N VAL A 1171 -64.48 -9.88 -22.86
CA VAL A 1171 -65.60 -9.10 -23.38
C VAL A 1171 -65.89 -9.58 -24.80
N SER A 1172 -67.09 -10.08 -25.05
CA SER A 1172 -67.51 -10.49 -26.40
C SER A 1172 -68.54 -9.53 -26.96
N VAL A 1173 -68.37 -9.11 -28.21
CA VAL A 1173 -69.44 -8.51 -29.01
C VAL A 1173 -69.79 -9.49 -30.12
N SER A 1174 -71.09 -9.72 -30.33
CA SER A 1174 -71.63 -10.62 -31.35
C SER A 1174 -72.70 -9.93 -32.17
N TRP A 1175 -72.66 -10.09 -33.49
CA TRP A 1175 -73.58 -9.47 -34.45
C TRP A 1175 -74.18 -10.54 -35.37
N ALA A 1176 -75.51 -10.52 -35.55
CA ALA A 1176 -76.22 -11.41 -36.47
C ALA A 1176 -76.64 -10.68 -37.76
N PHE A 1177 -76.61 -11.39 -38.90
CA PHE A 1177 -76.93 -10.90 -40.24
C PHE A 1177 -77.39 -12.01 -41.19
#